data_AF-I3I4L3-F1
#
_entry.id   AF-I3I4L3-F1
#
_cell.length_a   1.000
_cell.length_b   1.000
_cell.length_c   1.000
_cell.angle_alpha   90.00
_cell.angle_beta   90.00
_cell.angle_gamma   90.00
#
_symmetry.space_group_name_H-M   'P 1'
#
loop_
_entity.id
_entity.type
_entity.pdbx_description
1 polymer ?
#
loop_
_entity_poly.entity_id
_entity_poly.type
_entity_poly.pdbx_seq_one_letter_code
_entity_poly.pdbx_strand_id
1 'polypeptide(L)'
;MTACGGKDDVLGSSADAALAPSVTNITPARDASNVLVYDPMISATFNEAVTVVGNGASVAVTCLSPCTNPEGTVSVDSTNRIATFTPASDLMAMTQYTVTITGAKSLATGLTLPSPYTWNFTTGAASTAVTVTAVAPGVNSTGVSLNNTIVSADFNETIAPITDPASFTLTCAAPCTSPTGSVTRDPTNRVATFTLTPGTQLEPMTAYTATVSDVRSLVTGAALVAPFVWTFTTGNTADTTRPRVTFTVPATTSSGPTTGVPTNMAVSAVFSENMAPASISSTSFSLTCAAPCVNPAGNVSYAVGTQTLLFTPTAALMADTTYTARITSAATDIAENALAGNQAALPAASDYVWMFTTRAEATAGGNISVTTTIPADNAGNVCPDASINATFMVPSGVRMNPISVNSSTFTIVEATTAATPVIAAAVVLDAATGRIASFDPLNDLVPGVTYTATLKGGANGVKDSAIPANAMTTDYSWDFTAVDCSTTPPVLIPLGSVATFGTFGGSAGTTNQGILTIINGDIGTTAVSTAVTGFHDNGVGCIYTETPLNIGTVNGKIYTSPPSPTVACPTEGTADTAAIAAEARADALIAYNALVAQPGGPDQGAGNLANLVLVPGVYTAAAGSFMVEGGDLTLDAQGDTNATWVFQMASTLRVGGPGAAAPQSILLVNGAQAKNVFWQVGTAATINAAGGGTMVGTVISQAGAEISTDGNVAVVTINGRVISLNAAVTMVNTVINVPTP
;
A
#
# COMPACT_ATOMS: atom_id res chain seq x y z
N MET A 1 56.85 12.56 67.01
CA MET A 1 58.28 12.44 67.33
C MET A 1 58.66 10.99 67.21
N THR A 2 59.61 10.72 66.31
CA THR A 2 60.65 9.66 66.38
C THR A 2 60.27 8.19 66.27
N ALA A 3 61.03 7.52 65.41
CA ALA A 3 61.01 6.12 65.01
C ALA A 3 61.76 5.17 65.97
N CYS A 4 61.52 3.86 65.76
CA CYS A 4 62.43 2.69 65.72
C CYS A 4 61.51 1.45 65.82
N GLY A 5 61.50 0.39 64.99
CA GLY A 5 62.49 -0.22 64.10
C GLY A 5 62.63 -1.69 64.51
N GLY A 6 62.23 -2.67 63.68
CA GLY A 6 62.45 -4.09 63.98
C GLY A 6 61.80 -5.17 63.09
N LYS A 7 62.43 -5.41 61.93
CA LYS A 7 62.55 -6.67 61.16
C LYS A 7 61.32 -7.41 60.59
N ASP A 8 61.22 -7.34 59.27
CA ASP A 8 60.59 -8.34 58.39
C ASP A 8 61.43 -9.64 58.33
N ASP A 9 60.73 -10.78 58.36
CA ASP A 9 60.98 -11.90 57.46
C ASP A 9 59.68 -12.70 57.20
N VAL A 10 59.55 -13.13 55.95
CA VAL A 10 58.37 -13.54 55.20
C VAL A 10 57.86 -14.95 55.52
N LEU A 11 56.53 -15.15 55.63
CA LEU A 11 55.83 -16.36 55.17
C LEU A 11 54.37 -16.05 54.74
N GLY A 12 54.13 -16.13 53.42
CA GLY A 12 52.98 -16.84 52.86
C GLY A 12 51.65 -16.09 52.73
N SER A 13 51.31 -15.73 51.48
CA SER A 13 50.00 -15.32 50.98
C SER A 13 48.85 -16.21 51.50
N SER A 14 47.76 -15.58 51.93
CA SER A 14 46.45 -16.21 52.10
C SER A 14 46.06 -16.93 50.82
N ALA A 15 45.98 -18.26 50.87
CA ALA A 15 45.40 -19.07 49.83
C ALA A 15 43.97 -18.58 49.57
N ASP A 16 43.74 -18.12 48.35
CA ASP A 16 42.43 -17.81 47.80
C ASP A 16 41.54 -19.05 47.98
N ALA A 17 40.39 -18.90 48.63
CA ALA A 17 39.50 -20.03 48.86
C ALA A 17 39.04 -20.57 47.49
N ALA A 18 39.32 -21.84 47.21
CA ALA A 18 38.88 -22.50 45.98
C ALA A 18 37.36 -22.32 45.80
N LEU A 19 36.95 -21.55 44.77
CA LEU A 19 35.55 -21.32 44.46
C LEU A 19 34.96 -22.54 43.73
N ALA A 20 33.71 -22.86 44.06
CA ALA A 20 32.92 -23.83 43.33
C ALA A 20 32.34 -23.18 42.05
N PRO A 21 32.02 -23.98 41.01
CA PRO A 21 31.48 -23.43 39.77
C PRO A 21 30.10 -22.80 40.01
N SER A 22 29.79 -21.74 39.27
CA SER A 22 28.49 -21.04 39.27
C SER A 22 28.08 -20.66 37.86
N VAL A 23 26.77 -20.66 37.61
CA VAL A 23 26.19 -20.24 36.32
C VAL A 23 26.11 -18.71 36.29
N THR A 24 26.76 -18.10 35.30
CA THR A 24 26.83 -16.65 35.11
C THR A 24 25.86 -16.14 34.06
N ASN A 25 25.49 -16.97 33.09
CA ASN A 25 24.52 -16.62 32.04
C ASN A 25 23.73 -17.85 31.58
N ILE A 26 22.52 -17.63 31.09
CA ILE A 26 21.63 -18.67 30.55
C ILE A 26 20.95 -18.23 29.26
N THR A 27 20.74 -19.18 28.37
CA THR A 27 19.86 -19.05 27.21
C THR A 27 18.91 -20.25 27.17
N PRO A 28 17.60 -20.07 26.92
CA PRO A 28 16.87 -18.80 26.92
C PRO A 28 16.99 -18.06 28.26
N ALA A 29 16.73 -16.75 28.24
CA ALA A 29 16.66 -15.96 29.48
C ALA A 29 15.58 -16.54 30.41
N ARG A 30 15.73 -16.32 31.72
CA ARG A 30 14.76 -16.77 32.71
C ARG A 30 13.35 -16.27 32.36
N ASP A 31 12.41 -17.21 32.32
CA ASP A 31 10.99 -16.98 31.99
C ASP A 31 10.75 -16.41 30.58
N ALA A 32 11.69 -16.61 29.65
CA ALA A 32 11.52 -16.24 28.25
C ALA A 32 10.25 -16.89 27.66
N SER A 33 9.48 -16.11 26.92
CA SER A 33 8.33 -16.58 26.14
C SER A 33 8.67 -16.61 24.65
N ASN A 34 7.88 -17.34 23.86
CA ASN A 34 8.09 -17.53 22.43
C ASN A 34 9.48 -18.09 22.08
N VAL A 35 10.02 -18.96 22.93
CA VAL A 35 11.24 -19.71 22.59
C VAL A 35 10.95 -20.62 21.41
N LEU A 36 11.95 -20.78 20.55
CA LEU A 36 11.86 -21.63 19.37
C LEU A 36 11.49 -23.06 19.78
N VAL A 37 10.57 -23.64 19.04
CA VAL A 37 10.18 -25.04 19.11
C VAL A 37 11.23 -25.89 18.39
N TYR A 38 11.82 -25.38 17.31
CA TYR A 38 12.90 -25.99 16.52
C TYR A 38 14.26 -25.37 16.84
N ASP A 39 15.31 -26.21 16.95
CA ASP A 39 16.70 -25.83 17.27
C ASP A 39 16.84 -24.71 18.34
N PRO A 40 16.19 -24.85 19.51
CA PRO A 40 16.30 -23.83 20.54
C PRO A 40 17.72 -23.79 21.10
N MET A 41 18.28 -22.58 21.19
CA MET A 41 19.54 -22.38 21.90
C MET A 41 19.29 -22.52 23.42
N ILE A 42 19.55 -23.71 23.96
CA ILE A 42 19.49 -24.00 25.39
C ILE A 42 20.92 -24.13 25.92
N SER A 43 21.43 -23.12 26.60
CA SER A 43 22.80 -23.09 27.09
C SER A 43 22.95 -22.42 28.46
N ALA A 44 24.04 -22.77 29.15
CA ALA A 44 24.47 -22.12 30.38
C ALA A 44 25.97 -21.85 30.34
N THR A 45 26.35 -20.63 30.71
CA THR A 45 27.75 -20.20 30.85
C THR A 45 28.16 -20.25 32.31
N PHE A 46 29.36 -20.77 32.58
CA PHE A 46 29.94 -20.89 33.91
C PHE A 46 31.03 -19.83 34.15
N ASN A 47 31.24 -19.44 35.42
CA ASN A 47 32.33 -18.54 35.83
C ASN A 47 33.72 -19.15 35.58
N GLU A 48 33.82 -20.48 35.49
CA GLU A 48 35.05 -21.24 35.29
C GLU A 48 34.82 -22.46 34.38
N ALA A 49 35.89 -23.15 34.01
CA ALA A 49 35.82 -24.35 33.17
C ALA A 49 35.28 -25.55 33.98
N VAL A 50 34.30 -26.27 33.45
CA VAL A 50 33.57 -27.33 34.14
C VAL A 50 33.45 -28.63 33.33
N THR A 51 33.23 -29.75 34.01
CA THR A 51 32.69 -30.98 33.40
C THR A 51 31.19 -31.07 33.66
N VAL A 52 30.40 -31.24 32.60
CA VAL A 52 28.92 -31.38 32.66
C VAL A 52 28.40 -32.67 32.03
N VAL A 53 29.29 -33.52 31.50
CA VAL A 53 28.95 -34.80 30.85
C VAL A 53 29.64 -35.95 31.57
N GLY A 54 28.87 -36.86 32.17
CA GLY A 54 29.35 -38.11 32.81
C GLY A 54 29.53 -38.04 34.34
N ASN A 55 29.42 -39.21 35.00
CA ASN A 55 29.62 -39.45 36.45
C ASN A 55 28.94 -38.41 37.39
N GLY A 56 27.63 -38.24 37.23
CA GLY A 56 26.76 -37.56 38.18
C GLY A 56 26.41 -36.10 37.87
N ALA A 57 26.91 -35.53 36.77
CA ALA A 57 26.49 -34.24 36.23
C ALA A 57 25.51 -34.42 35.05
N SER A 58 24.43 -33.65 35.00
CA SER A 58 23.48 -33.66 33.88
C SER A 58 22.82 -32.30 33.65
N VAL A 59 22.54 -32.01 32.38
CA VAL A 59 21.56 -31.00 31.97
C VAL A 59 20.28 -31.76 31.60
N ALA A 60 19.19 -31.47 32.30
CA ALA A 60 17.88 -32.05 32.04
C ALA A 60 16.90 -30.95 31.64
N VAL A 61 16.13 -31.18 30.59
CA VAL A 61 15.03 -30.32 30.16
C VAL A 61 13.74 -31.09 30.37
N THR A 62 12.81 -30.51 31.12
CA THR A 62 11.58 -31.18 31.54
C THR A 62 10.35 -30.30 31.32
N CYS A 63 9.18 -30.91 31.20
CA CYS A 63 7.91 -30.23 31.05
C CYS A 63 6.82 -30.96 31.86
N LEU A 64 5.72 -30.26 32.15
CA LEU A 64 4.58 -30.86 32.83
C LEU A 64 3.67 -31.59 31.83
N SER A 65 3.08 -32.72 32.27
CA SER A 65 2.10 -33.48 31.50
C SER A 65 0.97 -32.56 30.98
N PRO A 66 0.52 -32.70 29.71
CA PRO A 66 0.67 -33.83 28.79
C PRO A 66 1.97 -33.87 27.97
N CYS A 67 2.93 -32.98 28.21
CA CYS A 67 4.19 -32.97 27.48
C CYS A 67 5.12 -34.13 27.90
N THR A 68 5.87 -34.67 26.93
CA THR A 68 6.96 -35.64 27.16
C THR A 68 8.27 -34.88 27.27
N ASN A 69 9.09 -35.21 28.29
CA ASN A 69 10.40 -34.58 28.46
C ASN A 69 11.27 -34.79 27.21
N PRO A 70 11.86 -33.72 26.65
CA PRO A 70 12.65 -33.80 25.43
C PRO A 70 13.95 -34.56 25.69
N GLU A 71 14.24 -35.52 24.83
CA GLU A 71 15.57 -36.14 24.76
C GLU A 71 16.54 -35.23 24.01
N GLY A 72 17.84 -35.36 24.26
CA GLY A 72 18.83 -34.52 23.62
C GLY A 72 20.26 -34.86 24.03
N THR A 73 21.21 -34.15 23.44
CA THR A 73 22.63 -34.28 23.75
C THR A 73 23.14 -33.04 24.44
N VAL A 74 24.15 -33.19 25.30
CA VAL A 74 24.84 -32.08 25.94
C VAL A 74 26.25 -32.00 25.37
N SER A 75 26.61 -30.83 24.86
CA SER A 75 27.96 -30.50 24.43
C SER A 75 28.55 -29.39 25.31
N VAL A 76 29.88 -29.31 25.34
CA VAL A 76 30.62 -28.19 25.92
C VAL A 76 31.48 -27.53 24.86
N ASP A 77 31.64 -26.22 24.95
CA ASP A 77 32.57 -25.49 24.09
C ASP A 77 34.03 -25.88 24.36
N SER A 78 34.94 -25.46 23.48
CA SER A 78 36.38 -25.79 23.59
C SER A 78 37.05 -25.24 24.86
N THR A 79 36.43 -24.25 25.52
CA THR A 79 36.92 -23.71 26.80
C THR A 79 36.31 -24.40 28.02
N ASN A 80 35.38 -25.35 27.82
CA ASN A 80 34.60 -26.03 28.85
C ASN A 80 33.79 -25.08 29.76
N ARG A 81 33.40 -23.90 29.27
CA ARG A 81 32.66 -22.89 30.05
C ARG A 81 31.21 -22.73 29.62
N ILE A 82 30.84 -23.23 28.44
CA ILE A 82 29.47 -23.14 27.92
C ILE A 82 28.96 -24.56 27.71
N ALA A 83 27.93 -24.95 28.47
CA ALA A 83 27.20 -26.18 28.25
C ALA A 83 25.97 -25.89 27.39
N THR A 84 25.80 -26.65 26.31
CA THR A 84 24.67 -26.51 25.38
C THR A 84 23.90 -27.82 25.32
N PHE A 85 22.60 -27.78 25.58
CA PHE A 85 21.68 -28.89 25.36
C PHE A 85 21.04 -28.74 23.97
N THR A 86 21.22 -29.75 23.13
CA THR A 86 20.61 -29.84 21.80
C THR A 86 19.52 -30.90 21.85
N PRO A 87 18.22 -30.52 21.79
CA PRO A 87 17.13 -31.48 21.69
C PRO A 87 17.29 -32.41 20.48
N ALA A 88 16.92 -33.69 20.63
CA ALA A 88 16.94 -34.66 19.54
C ALA A 88 15.73 -34.52 18.59
N SER A 89 14.70 -33.82 19.05
CA SER A 89 13.49 -33.49 18.31
C SER A 89 12.98 -32.13 18.76
N ASP A 90 12.10 -31.55 17.96
CA ASP A 90 11.42 -30.29 18.27
C ASP A 90 10.70 -30.38 19.61
N LEU A 91 10.69 -29.25 20.32
CA LEU A 91 9.90 -29.10 21.54
C LEU A 91 8.40 -29.08 21.20
N MET A 92 7.54 -29.15 22.21
CA MET A 92 6.10 -28.98 22.06
C MET A 92 5.77 -27.49 22.07
N ALA A 93 4.85 -27.03 21.21
CA ALA A 93 4.41 -25.65 21.18
C ALA A 93 3.60 -25.26 22.43
N MET A 94 3.56 -23.96 22.74
CA MET A 94 2.87 -23.37 23.91
C MET A 94 3.14 -24.09 25.23
N THR A 95 4.35 -24.64 25.37
CA THR A 95 4.73 -25.53 26.47
C THR A 95 5.81 -24.86 27.31
N GLN A 96 5.60 -24.84 28.61
CA GLN A 96 6.62 -24.40 29.54
C GLN A 96 7.61 -25.54 29.82
N TYR A 97 8.89 -25.23 29.65
CA TYR A 97 10.02 -26.10 29.94
C TYR A 97 10.82 -25.58 31.12
N THR A 98 11.30 -26.50 31.95
CA THR A 98 12.24 -26.25 33.04
C THR A 98 13.56 -26.92 32.70
N VAL A 99 14.63 -26.13 32.62
CA VAL A 99 16.00 -26.63 32.49
C VAL A 99 16.62 -26.74 33.88
N THR A 100 17.28 -27.87 34.13
CA THR A 100 17.94 -28.19 35.39
C THR A 100 19.37 -28.64 35.12
N ILE A 101 20.35 -27.94 35.70
CA ILE A 101 21.76 -28.33 35.67
C ILE A 101 22.14 -28.88 37.03
N THR A 102 22.65 -30.11 37.08
CA THR A 102 23.10 -30.78 38.29
C THR A 102 24.54 -31.26 38.14
N GLY A 103 25.26 -31.31 39.27
CA GLY A 103 26.52 -32.05 39.38
C GLY A 103 27.72 -31.54 38.60
N ALA A 104 27.63 -30.38 37.92
CA ALA A 104 28.75 -29.78 37.19
C ALA A 104 29.98 -29.61 38.11
N LYS A 105 31.18 -30.04 37.70
CA LYS A 105 32.39 -29.93 38.53
C LYS A 105 33.40 -28.98 37.94
N SER A 106 34.03 -28.17 38.78
CA SER A 106 35.20 -27.37 38.38
C SER A 106 36.31 -28.31 37.89
N LEU A 107 36.86 -28.03 36.71
CA LEU A 107 38.03 -28.73 36.19
C LEU A 107 39.30 -28.40 36.98
N ALA A 108 39.35 -27.24 37.64
CA ALA A 108 40.52 -26.79 38.40
C ALA A 108 40.55 -27.35 39.82
N THR A 109 39.39 -27.40 40.50
CA THR A 109 39.32 -27.70 41.93
C THR A 109 38.58 -29.01 42.25
N GLY A 110 37.83 -29.56 41.28
CA GLY A 110 36.99 -30.74 41.48
C GLY A 110 35.73 -30.48 42.32
N LEU A 111 35.51 -29.25 42.80
CA LEU A 111 34.32 -28.86 43.54
C LEU A 111 33.08 -28.95 42.65
N THR A 112 31.99 -29.44 43.21
CA THR A 112 30.71 -29.61 42.51
C THR A 112 29.85 -28.36 42.64
N LEU A 113 29.05 -28.06 41.63
CA LEU A 113 28.00 -27.04 41.66
C LEU A 113 27.17 -27.23 42.95
N PRO A 114 27.14 -26.26 43.87
CA PRO A 114 26.65 -26.48 45.23
C PRO A 114 25.18 -26.91 45.33
N SER A 115 24.38 -26.55 44.34
CA SER A 115 22.95 -26.91 44.24
C SER A 115 22.51 -26.94 42.78
N PRO A 116 21.46 -27.71 42.43
CA PRO A 116 20.91 -27.70 41.08
C PRO A 116 20.52 -26.28 40.64
N TYR A 117 20.97 -25.87 39.45
CA TYR A 117 20.58 -24.57 38.88
C TYR A 117 19.38 -24.76 37.95
N THR A 118 18.31 -24.01 38.18
CA THR A 118 17.06 -24.15 37.42
C THR A 118 16.56 -22.83 36.83
N TRP A 119 15.98 -22.92 35.63
CA TRP A 119 15.24 -21.82 35.01
C TRP A 119 14.15 -22.36 34.08
N ASN A 120 13.15 -21.52 33.82
CA ASN A 120 12.04 -21.85 32.94
C ASN A 120 12.08 -21.02 31.65
N PHE A 121 11.45 -21.55 30.62
CA PHE A 121 11.06 -20.82 29.42
C PHE A 121 9.76 -21.41 28.84
N THR A 122 9.09 -20.69 27.95
CA THR A 122 7.86 -21.13 27.28
C THR A 122 8.02 -21.05 25.76
N THR A 123 7.72 -22.14 25.06
CA THR A 123 7.75 -22.20 23.59
C THR A 123 6.58 -21.43 22.97
N GLY A 124 6.78 -20.96 21.73
CA GLY A 124 5.73 -20.29 20.95
C GLY A 124 4.61 -21.23 20.48
N ALA A 125 3.56 -20.65 19.88
CA ALA A 125 2.50 -21.41 19.20
C ALA A 125 3.03 -22.22 18.01
N ALA A 126 2.40 -23.35 17.70
CA ALA A 126 2.69 -24.10 16.47
C ALA A 126 2.16 -23.31 15.27
N SER A 127 3.05 -22.95 14.34
CA SER A 127 2.70 -22.30 13.08
C SER A 127 2.08 -23.32 12.11
N THR A 128 1.24 -22.83 11.20
CA THR A 128 0.50 -23.63 10.19
C THR A 128 1.20 -23.66 8.82
N ALA A 129 2.52 -23.68 8.81
CA ALA A 129 3.42 -23.64 7.64
C ALA A 129 3.87 -22.24 7.19
N VAL A 130 5.11 -22.19 6.70
CA VAL A 130 5.72 -20.98 6.13
C VAL A 130 5.09 -20.71 4.78
N THR A 131 4.74 -19.47 4.53
CA THR A 131 4.20 -19.00 3.24
C THR A 131 4.89 -17.72 2.81
N VAL A 132 5.11 -17.57 1.51
CA VAL A 132 5.57 -16.29 0.94
C VAL A 132 4.41 -15.30 0.94
N THR A 133 4.62 -14.14 1.55
CA THR A 133 3.59 -13.10 1.71
C THR A 133 3.71 -11.96 0.72
N ALA A 134 4.91 -11.70 0.20
CA ALA A 134 5.17 -10.71 -0.83
C ALA A 134 6.55 -10.97 -1.47
N VAL A 135 6.75 -10.46 -2.69
CA VAL A 135 8.03 -10.53 -3.40
C VAL A 135 8.37 -9.19 -4.05
N ALA A 136 9.65 -8.91 -4.21
CA ALA A 136 10.15 -7.79 -5.00
C ALA A 136 11.32 -8.25 -5.89
N PRO A 137 11.32 -7.99 -7.21
CA PRO A 137 10.25 -7.40 -8.01
C PRO A 137 8.92 -8.14 -7.87
N GLY A 138 7.82 -7.40 -7.98
CA GLY A 138 6.47 -7.93 -7.84
C GLY A 138 6.18 -8.98 -8.90
N VAL A 139 5.22 -9.87 -8.61
CA VAL A 139 4.84 -10.94 -9.53
C VAL A 139 4.34 -10.34 -10.85
N ASN A 140 4.80 -10.91 -11.97
CA ASN A 140 4.51 -10.48 -13.34
C ASN A 140 4.84 -9.01 -13.65
N SER A 141 5.61 -8.34 -12.79
CA SER A 141 6.00 -6.94 -13.02
C SER A 141 6.79 -6.80 -14.32
N THR A 142 6.49 -5.75 -15.08
CA THR A 142 7.18 -5.42 -16.34
C THR A 142 7.98 -4.14 -16.18
N GLY A 143 9.03 -3.97 -16.99
CA GLY A 143 9.84 -2.75 -16.95
C GLY A 143 10.82 -2.74 -15.77
N VAL A 144 11.12 -3.89 -15.17
CA VAL A 144 12.11 -4.01 -14.09
C VAL A 144 13.47 -3.52 -14.60
N SER A 145 14.08 -2.61 -13.84
CA SER A 145 15.32 -1.95 -14.23
C SER A 145 16.50 -2.93 -14.36
N LEU A 146 17.39 -2.67 -15.32
CA LEU A 146 18.49 -3.59 -15.64
C LEU A 146 19.51 -3.75 -14.50
N ASN A 147 19.70 -2.71 -13.69
CA ASN A 147 20.58 -2.68 -12.53
C ASN A 147 19.86 -3.08 -11.22
N ASN A 148 18.69 -3.71 -11.29
CA ASN A 148 18.09 -4.28 -10.11
C ASN A 148 18.94 -5.46 -9.62
N THR A 149 19.72 -5.25 -8.56
CA THR A 149 20.68 -6.25 -8.04
C THR A 149 20.07 -7.17 -6.99
N ILE A 150 18.82 -6.92 -6.58
CA ILE A 150 18.16 -7.61 -5.49
C ILE A 150 16.81 -8.22 -5.92
N VAL A 151 16.60 -9.47 -5.53
CA VAL A 151 15.31 -10.15 -5.55
C VAL A 151 14.99 -10.60 -4.11
N SER A 152 13.78 -10.35 -3.62
CA SER A 152 13.42 -10.64 -2.22
C SER A 152 12.07 -11.34 -2.10
N ALA A 153 11.92 -12.13 -1.03
CA ALA A 153 10.71 -12.82 -0.64
C ALA A 153 10.46 -12.58 0.86
N ASP A 154 9.29 -12.02 1.20
CA ASP A 154 8.80 -11.84 2.57
C ASP A 154 7.97 -13.05 2.98
N PHE A 155 8.01 -13.40 4.26
CA PHE A 155 7.35 -14.58 4.81
C PHE A 155 6.38 -14.22 5.94
N ASN A 156 5.38 -15.08 6.18
CA ASN A 156 4.40 -14.91 7.26
C ASN A 156 4.99 -15.01 8.67
N GLU A 157 6.21 -15.52 8.80
CA GLU A 157 6.92 -15.69 10.05
C GLU A 157 8.43 -15.59 9.84
N THR A 158 9.20 -15.56 10.93
CA THR A 158 10.66 -15.57 10.83
C THR A 158 11.15 -16.91 10.31
N ILE A 159 12.15 -16.90 9.43
CA ILE A 159 12.68 -18.06 8.73
C ILE A 159 14.10 -18.41 9.19
N ALA A 160 14.44 -19.69 9.17
CA ALA A 160 15.79 -20.19 9.41
C ALA A 160 16.78 -19.73 8.31
N PRO A 161 18.11 -19.78 8.54
CA PRO A 161 19.07 -19.38 7.52
C PRO A 161 18.94 -20.25 6.27
N ILE A 162 18.90 -19.61 5.09
CA ILE A 162 18.93 -20.32 3.81
C ILE A 162 20.40 -20.56 3.45
N THR A 163 20.89 -21.78 3.70
CA THR A 163 22.32 -22.12 3.50
C THR A 163 22.62 -22.76 2.15
N ASP A 164 21.61 -23.35 1.50
CA ASP A 164 21.74 -23.92 0.16
C ASP A 164 21.42 -22.85 -0.89
N PRO A 165 22.36 -22.46 -1.76
CA PRO A 165 22.09 -21.53 -2.86
C PRO A 165 21.00 -22.00 -3.83
N ALA A 166 20.71 -23.30 -3.91
CA ALA A 166 19.62 -23.84 -4.73
C ALA A 166 18.22 -23.50 -4.18
N SER A 167 18.13 -23.15 -2.90
CA SER A 167 16.86 -22.82 -2.24
C SER A 167 16.31 -21.45 -2.63
N PHE A 168 17.10 -20.55 -3.21
CA PHE A 168 16.62 -19.30 -3.81
C PHE A 168 17.42 -18.99 -5.07
N THR A 169 16.78 -19.13 -6.22
CA THR A 169 17.42 -18.98 -7.53
C THR A 169 16.71 -17.94 -8.39
N LEU A 170 17.45 -17.40 -9.37
CA LEU A 170 16.95 -16.55 -10.44
C LEU A 170 17.40 -17.13 -11.77
N THR A 171 16.44 -17.43 -12.66
CA THR A 171 16.71 -18.08 -13.93
C THR A 171 16.10 -17.32 -15.10
N CYS A 172 16.66 -17.51 -16.29
CA CYS A 172 16.13 -16.99 -17.55
C CYS A 172 16.34 -18.02 -18.66
N ALA A 173 15.47 -18.01 -19.67
CA ALA A 173 15.60 -18.87 -20.83
C ALA A 173 16.70 -18.39 -21.79
N ALA A 174 17.33 -19.32 -22.51
CA ALA A 174 18.29 -18.98 -23.55
C ALA A 174 17.67 -18.00 -24.58
N PRO A 175 18.42 -17.00 -25.07
CA PRO A 175 19.88 -16.86 -25.00
C PRO A 175 20.43 -16.24 -23.71
N CYS A 176 19.59 -15.85 -22.76
CA CYS A 176 20.05 -15.29 -21.47
C CYS A 176 20.77 -16.35 -20.63
N THR A 177 21.81 -15.92 -19.90
CA THR A 177 22.51 -16.76 -18.91
C THR A 177 21.95 -16.45 -17.53
N SER A 178 21.51 -17.48 -16.81
CA SER A 178 20.90 -17.32 -15.47
C SER A 178 21.89 -16.67 -14.49
N PRO A 179 21.53 -15.54 -13.85
CA PRO A 179 22.41 -14.85 -12.91
C PRO A 179 22.70 -15.69 -11.67
N THR A 180 23.88 -15.49 -11.08
CA THR A 180 24.26 -16.09 -9.79
C THR A 180 24.33 -15.02 -8.71
N GLY A 181 24.16 -15.44 -7.46
CA GLY A 181 24.08 -14.53 -6.33
C GLY A 181 24.25 -15.23 -4.98
N SER A 182 24.01 -14.47 -3.92
CA SER A 182 24.03 -14.95 -2.53
C SER A 182 22.72 -14.63 -1.84
N VAL A 183 22.33 -15.46 -0.86
CA VAL A 183 21.09 -15.30 -0.11
C VAL A 183 21.40 -14.76 1.28
N THR A 184 20.73 -13.68 1.67
CA THR A 184 20.80 -13.10 3.01
C THR A 184 19.39 -12.95 3.58
N ARG A 185 19.29 -12.61 4.87
CA ARG A 185 18.02 -12.26 5.52
C ARG A 185 18.10 -10.87 6.10
N ASP A 186 16.95 -10.20 6.19
CA ASP A 186 16.83 -8.93 6.90
C ASP A 186 17.07 -9.09 8.42
N PRO A 187 17.25 -7.98 9.16
CA PRO A 187 17.49 -8.03 10.61
C PRO A 187 16.36 -8.69 11.42
N THR A 188 15.12 -8.71 10.89
CA THR A 188 13.99 -9.39 11.56
C THR A 188 13.94 -10.89 11.27
N ASN A 189 14.81 -11.40 10.38
CA ASN A 189 14.82 -12.77 9.85
C ASN A 189 13.51 -13.17 9.15
N ARG A 190 12.73 -12.21 8.64
CA ARG A 190 11.45 -12.47 7.96
C ARG A 190 11.55 -12.37 6.44
N VAL A 191 12.49 -11.59 5.91
CA VAL A 191 12.66 -11.38 4.46
C VAL A 191 13.95 -12.03 4.00
N ALA A 192 13.86 -12.95 3.03
CA ALA A 192 15.03 -13.48 2.31
C ALA A 192 15.36 -12.58 1.11
N THR A 193 16.64 -12.37 0.84
CA THR A 193 17.14 -11.54 -0.26
C THR A 193 18.21 -12.27 -1.05
N PHE A 194 17.94 -12.57 -2.32
CA PHE A 194 18.92 -13.00 -3.32
C PHE A 194 19.58 -11.76 -3.94
N THR A 195 20.86 -11.56 -3.64
CA THR A 195 21.67 -10.46 -4.19
C THR A 195 22.54 -10.99 -5.32
N LEU A 196 22.43 -10.40 -6.50
CA LEU A 196 23.26 -10.74 -7.65
C LEU A 196 24.75 -10.53 -7.35
N THR A 197 25.59 -11.30 -8.01
CA THR A 197 27.05 -11.09 -7.94
C THR A 197 27.38 -9.66 -8.36
N PRO A 198 28.21 -8.91 -7.59
CA PRO A 198 28.52 -7.53 -7.89
C PRO A 198 28.99 -7.31 -9.34
N GLY A 199 28.44 -6.29 -9.99
CA GLY A 199 28.70 -5.97 -11.41
C GLY A 199 27.84 -6.73 -12.42
N THR A 200 26.95 -7.62 -11.96
CA THR A 200 25.93 -8.25 -12.82
C THR A 200 24.84 -7.25 -13.17
N GLN A 201 24.46 -7.21 -14.45
CA GLN A 201 23.29 -6.49 -14.95
C GLN A 201 22.32 -7.51 -15.55
N LEU A 202 21.02 -7.31 -15.34
CA LEU A 202 19.99 -8.11 -15.98
C LEU A 202 19.90 -7.73 -17.48
N GLU A 203 19.58 -8.71 -18.32
CA GLU A 203 19.40 -8.53 -19.76
C GLU A 203 18.09 -7.77 -20.05
N PRO A 204 18.04 -6.91 -21.09
CA PRO A 204 16.86 -6.14 -21.43
C PRO A 204 15.72 -7.00 -22.00
N MET A 205 14.47 -6.56 -21.78
CA MET A 205 13.23 -7.21 -22.25
C MET A 205 13.19 -8.72 -21.98
N THR A 206 13.82 -9.16 -20.89
CA THR A 206 14.02 -10.57 -20.57
C THR A 206 13.12 -10.97 -19.41
N ALA A 207 12.40 -12.07 -19.60
CA ALA A 207 11.62 -12.70 -18.54
C ALA A 207 12.56 -13.50 -17.63
N TYR A 208 12.56 -13.15 -16.35
CA TYR A 208 13.25 -13.90 -15.31
C TYR A 208 12.24 -14.65 -14.44
N THR A 209 12.62 -15.85 -14.02
CA THR A 209 11.85 -16.69 -13.08
C THR A 209 12.64 -16.84 -11.80
N ALA A 210 12.10 -16.31 -10.71
CA ALA A 210 12.62 -16.51 -9.37
C ALA A 210 11.92 -17.69 -8.71
N THR A 211 12.67 -18.48 -7.95
CA THR A 211 12.15 -19.64 -7.21
C THR A 211 12.74 -19.67 -5.83
N VAL A 212 11.88 -19.76 -4.82
CA VAL A 212 12.27 -20.00 -3.42
C VAL A 212 11.68 -21.32 -2.93
N SER A 213 12.51 -22.15 -2.31
CA SER A 213 12.21 -23.52 -1.87
C SER A 213 12.96 -23.85 -0.58
N ASP A 214 12.60 -24.96 0.08
CA ASP A 214 13.26 -25.48 1.28
C ASP A 214 13.44 -24.48 2.45
N VAL A 215 12.62 -23.44 2.49
CA VAL A 215 12.58 -22.48 3.60
C VAL A 215 11.89 -23.10 4.79
N ARG A 216 12.43 -22.88 5.99
CA ARG A 216 11.86 -23.36 7.26
C ARG A 216 11.59 -22.22 8.20
N SER A 217 10.54 -22.33 9.00
CA SER A 217 10.27 -21.44 10.11
C SER A 217 11.45 -21.49 11.09
N LEU A 218 11.95 -20.32 11.49
CA LEU A 218 12.95 -20.20 12.55
C LEU A 218 12.39 -20.66 13.89
N VAL A 219 11.10 -20.42 14.11
CA VAL A 219 10.42 -20.72 15.38
C VAL A 219 10.01 -22.17 15.46
N THR A 220 9.51 -22.75 14.37
CA THR A 220 8.81 -24.04 14.43
C THR A 220 9.41 -25.12 13.54
N GLY A 221 10.38 -24.80 12.69
CA GLY A 221 10.96 -25.77 11.74
C GLY A 221 10.03 -26.19 10.60
N ALA A 222 8.76 -25.73 10.62
CA ALA A 222 7.77 -25.97 9.59
C ALA A 222 8.29 -25.50 8.24
N ALA A 223 8.16 -26.35 7.21
CA ALA A 223 8.66 -26.05 5.88
C ALA A 223 7.67 -25.22 5.07
N LEU A 224 8.19 -24.46 4.11
CA LEU A 224 7.43 -23.94 2.99
C LEU A 224 6.84 -25.14 2.22
N VAL A 225 5.50 -25.18 2.10
CA VAL A 225 4.76 -26.36 1.64
C VAL A 225 5.13 -26.79 0.22
N ALA A 226 5.39 -25.82 -0.66
CA ALA A 226 5.83 -26.02 -2.02
C ALA A 226 6.72 -24.84 -2.46
N PRO A 227 7.63 -25.04 -3.44
CA PRO A 227 8.40 -23.93 -4.00
C PRO A 227 7.48 -22.80 -4.46
N PHE A 228 7.79 -21.57 -4.06
CA PHE A 228 7.10 -20.40 -4.55
C PHE A 228 7.87 -19.88 -5.77
N VAL A 229 7.18 -19.83 -6.91
CA VAL A 229 7.75 -19.47 -8.22
C VAL A 229 7.02 -18.25 -8.74
N TRP A 230 7.77 -17.22 -9.15
CA TRP A 230 7.20 -16.03 -9.78
C TRP A 230 8.10 -15.51 -10.88
N THR A 231 7.53 -14.71 -11.76
CA THR A 231 8.26 -14.10 -12.86
C THR A 231 8.23 -12.58 -12.78
N PHE A 232 9.18 -11.95 -13.46
CA PHE A 232 9.17 -10.54 -13.80
C PHE A 232 9.89 -10.33 -15.13
N THR A 233 9.60 -9.23 -15.82
CA THR A 233 10.20 -8.89 -17.11
C THR A 233 10.95 -7.57 -17.01
N THR A 234 12.21 -7.58 -17.42
CA THR A 234 13.04 -6.36 -17.43
C THR A 234 12.61 -5.38 -18.51
N GLY A 235 12.88 -4.10 -18.26
CA GLY A 235 12.74 -3.03 -19.24
C GLY A 235 13.97 -2.89 -20.13
N ASN A 236 14.24 -1.65 -20.58
CA ASN A 236 15.39 -1.29 -21.41
C ASN A 236 16.36 -0.33 -20.70
N THR A 237 16.04 0.11 -19.49
CA THR A 237 16.73 1.20 -18.80
C THR A 237 17.20 0.76 -17.43
N ALA A 238 18.35 1.31 -17.00
CA ALA A 238 18.75 1.25 -15.60
C ALA A 238 17.90 2.22 -14.78
N ASP A 239 17.67 1.87 -13.52
CA ASP A 239 17.10 2.76 -12.53
C ASP A 239 18.17 3.72 -12.04
N THR A 240 17.87 5.01 -12.17
CA THR A 240 18.64 6.09 -11.56
C THR A 240 17.75 7.00 -10.72
N THR A 241 16.47 6.62 -10.61
CA THR A 241 15.50 7.32 -9.77
C THR A 241 15.78 6.91 -8.33
N ARG A 242 15.85 7.89 -7.45
CA ARG A 242 16.03 7.61 -6.02
C ARG A 242 14.68 7.36 -5.37
N PRO A 243 14.61 6.45 -4.38
CA PRO A 243 13.40 6.25 -3.62
C PRO A 243 13.07 7.51 -2.83
N ARG A 244 11.77 7.75 -2.66
CA ARG A 244 11.20 8.87 -1.92
C ARG A 244 10.22 8.35 -0.90
N VAL A 245 10.04 9.08 0.19
CA VAL A 245 8.92 8.84 1.10
C VAL A 245 7.69 9.57 0.54
N THR A 246 6.65 8.81 0.19
CA THR A 246 5.40 9.32 -0.37
C THR A 246 4.37 9.60 0.72
N PHE A 247 4.45 8.91 1.85
CA PHE A 247 3.52 9.04 2.96
C PHE A 247 4.19 8.71 4.31
N THR A 248 3.89 9.48 5.36
CA THR A 248 4.37 9.20 6.72
C THR A 248 3.26 9.16 7.74
N VAL A 249 3.58 8.49 8.84
CA VAL A 249 2.65 8.25 9.92
C VAL A 249 3.42 8.35 11.23
N PRO A 250 3.07 9.31 12.10
CA PRO A 250 2.12 10.39 11.87
C PRO A 250 2.41 11.19 10.59
N ALA A 251 1.37 11.76 9.98
CA ALA A 251 1.51 12.58 8.78
C ALA A 251 2.50 13.71 9.03
N THR A 252 3.11 14.24 7.97
CA THR A 252 3.93 15.45 8.07
C THR A 252 3.07 16.67 7.74
N THR A 253 3.16 17.72 8.55
CA THR A 253 2.50 19.01 8.26
C THR A 253 3.54 20.03 7.82
N SER A 254 3.23 20.80 6.77
CA SER A 254 4.10 21.91 6.37
C SER A 254 4.06 23.02 7.44
N SER A 255 5.28 23.44 7.81
CA SER A 255 5.73 24.37 8.87
C SER A 255 5.74 23.92 10.34
N GLY A 256 5.40 22.68 10.71
CA GLY A 256 5.46 22.25 12.12
C GLY A 256 5.17 20.77 12.36
N PRO A 257 5.29 20.29 13.61
CA PRO A 257 4.96 18.92 13.95
C PRO A 257 3.45 18.67 13.88
N THR A 258 3.05 17.49 13.42
CA THR A 258 1.66 17.04 13.51
C THR A 258 1.29 16.85 14.97
N THR A 259 0.30 17.58 15.46
CA THR A 259 -0.15 17.52 16.86
C THR A 259 -1.24 16.46 17.05
N GLY A 260 -1.53 16.13 18.31
CA GLY A 260 -2.64 15.24 18.64
C GLY A 260 -2.36 13.75 18.43
N VAL A 261 -1.08 13.37 18.25
CA VAL A 261 -0.69 11.97 18.02
C VAL A 261 -0.82 11.15 19.29
N PRO A 262 -1.49 9.98 19.26
CA PRO A 262 -1.57 9.10 20.42
C PRO A 262 -0.18 8.66 20.93
N THR A 263 -0.03 8.51 22.25
CA THR A 263 1.23 8.01 22.85
C THR A 263 1.56 6.57 22.50
N ASN A 264 0.57 5.80 22.05
CA ASN A 264 0.66 4.35 21.88
C ASN A 264 0.57 3.92 20.41
N MET A 265 1.31 4.58 19.53
CA MET A 265 1.24 4.39 18.08
C MET A 265 2.60 3.99 17.51
N ALA A 266 2.61 3.10 16.51
CA ALA A 266 3.79 2.86 15.69
C ALA A 266 4.03 4.02 14.69
N VAL A 267 5.29 4.17 14.27
CA VAL A 267 5.71 5.17 13.28
C VAL A 267 5.96 4.46 11.95
N SER A 268 5.44 4.97 10.83
CA SER A 268 5.62 4.34 9.52
C SER A 268 5.91 5.33 8.40
N ALA A 269 6.52 4.83 7.33
CA ALA A 269 6.79 5.58 6.10
C ALA A 269 6.64 4.67 4.88
N VAL A 270 5.91 5.14 3.87
CA VAL A 270 5.71 4.45 2.59
C VAL A 270 6.67 5.04 1.56
N PHE A 271 7.33 4.18 0.79
CA PHE A 271 8.27 4.59 -0.25
C PHE A 271 7.62 4.64 -1.63
N SER A 272 8.27 5.31 -2.59
CA SER A 272 7.84 5.39 -3.99
C SER A 272 8.13 4.13 -4.81
N GLU A 273 8.94 3.23 -4.25
CA GLU A 273 9.45 2.03 -4.90
C GLU A 273 9.95 1.02 -3.86
N ASN A 274 10.34 -0.17 -4.33
CA ASN A 274 10.83 -1.23 -3.45
C ASN A 274 12.21 -0.89 -2.87
N MET A 275 12.29 -0.86 -1.54
CA MET A 275 13.55 -0.70 -0.81
C MET A 275 14.31 -2.02 -0.69
N ALA A 276 15.64 -1.96 -0.69
CA ALA A 276 16.48 -3.09 -0.29
C ALA A 276 16.20 -3.42 1.19
N PRO A 277 15.65 -4.61 1.54
CA PRO A 277 15.15 -4.87 2.89
C PRO A 277 16.19 -4.70 4.00
N ALA A 278 17.44 -5.13 3.76
CA ALA A 278 18.53 -4.99 4.72
C ALA A 278 18.97 -3.52 4.95
N SER A 279 18.68 -2.61 4.00
CA SER A 279 18.98 -1.18 4.16
C SER A 279 18.00 -0.49 5.13
N ILE A 280 16.87 -1.12 5.45
CA ILE A 280 15.87 -0.62 6.40
C ILE A 280 16.08 -1.30 7.75
N SER A 281 16.71 -0.59 8.69
CA SER A 281 17.07 -1.14 10.01
C SER A 281 17.22 -0.03 11.06
N SER A 282 17.67 -0.39 12.25
CA SER A 282 17.99 0.57 13.32
C SER A 282 19.18 1.48 13.00
N THR A 283 19.94 1.23 11.92
CA THR A 283 21.01 2.12 11.46
C THR A 283 20.50 3.19 10.48
N SER A 284 19.39 2.93 9.79
CA SER A 284 18.81 3.86 8.82
C SER A 284 17.56 4.56 9.33
N PHE A 285 16.95 4.10 10.43
CA PHE A 285 15.83 4.77 11.07
C PHE A 285 16.13 5.14 12.52
N SER A 286 15.69 6.32 12.94
CA SER A 286 15.73 6.75 14.34
C SER A 286 14.51 7.58 14.72
N LEU A 287 14.08 7.45 15.98
CA LEU A 287 13.09 8.31 16.62
C LEU A 287 13.74 9.00 17.82
N THR A 288 13.71 10.33 17.84
CA THR A 288 14.42 11.13 18.86
C THR A 288 13.51 12.18 19.48
N CYS A 289 13.84 12.64 20.68
CA CYS A 289 13.15 13.72 21.38
C CYS A 289 14.15 14.56 22.18
N ALA A 290 13.78 15.80 22.49
CA ALA A 290 14.59 16.65 23.36
C ALA A 290 14.39 16.29 24.84
N ALA A 291 15.42 16.52 25.67
CA ALA A 291 15.33 16.35 27.11
C ALA A 291 14.14 17.17 27.69
N PRO A 292 13.39 16.66 28.68
CA PRO A 292 13.71 15.51 29.53
C PRO A 292 13.35 14.13 28.96
N CYS A 293 12.80 14.05 27.74
CA CYS A 293 12.49 12.78 27.10
C CYS A 293 13.77 12.02 26.73
N VAL A 294 13.70 10.69 26.82
CA VAL A 294 14.75 9.77 26.36
C VAL A 294 14.31 9.19 25.01
N ASN A 295 15.23 9.14 24.04
CA ASN A 295 14.96 8.61 22.71
C ASN A 295 14.31 7.21 22.80
N PRO A 296 13.12 7.01 22.20
CA PRO A 296 12.42 5.73 22.28
C PRO A 296 13.21 4.60 21.62
N ALA A 297 13.31 3.47 22.32
CA ALA A 297 13.76 2.22 21.72
C ALA A 297 12.58 1.54 20.99
N GLY A 298 12.88 0.75 19.96
CA GLY A 298 11.86 0.06 19.18
C GLY A 298 12.45 -0.80 18.08
N ASN A 299 11.58 -1.62 17.47
CA ASN A 299 11.95 -2.50 16.37
C ASN A 299 11.64 -1.83 15.04
N VAL A 300 12.60 -1.85 14.11
CA VAL A 300 12.41 -1.40 12.72
C VAL A 300 12.18 -2.63 11.84
N SER A 301 11.15 -2.57 11.01
CA SER A 301 10.81 -3.61 10.04
C SER A 301 10.39 -2.99 8.71
N TYR A 302 10.44 -3.77 7.64
CA TYR A 302 9.99 -3.37 6.31
C TYR A 302 8.94 -4.35 5.81
N ALA A 303 7.81 -3.85 5.32
CA ALA A 303 6.75 -4.60 4.66
C ALA A 303 7.00 -4.54 3.15
N VAL A 304 7.43 -5.65 2.53
CA VAL A 304 7.79 -5.66 1.11
C VAL A 304 6.58 -5.33 0.24
N GLY A 305 5.44 -5.98 0.49
CA GLY A 305 4.24 -5.83 -0.34
C GLY A 305 3.64 -4.42 -0.37
N THR A 306 3.77 -3.66 0.72
CA THR A 306 3.24 -2.28 0.82
C THR A 306 4.33 -1.21 0.80
N GLN A 307 5.58 -1.59 0.53
CA GLN A 307 6.73 -0.68 0.52
C GLN A 307 6.80 0.21 1.78
N THR A 308 6.52 -0.37 2.94
CA THR A 308 6.32 0.39 4.17
C THR A 308 7.37 0.04 5.22
N LEU A 309 8.14 1.03 5.67
CA LEU A 309 8.88 0.95 6.91
C LEU A 309 7.93 1.07 8.10
N LEU A 310 8.10 0.22 9.11
CA LEU A 310 7.37 0.27 10.37
C LEU A 310 8.34 0.22 11.57
N PHE A 311 8.29 1.26 12.40
CA PHE A 311 8.95 1.33 13.70
C PHE A 311 7.94 1.16 14.83
N THR A 312 8.14 0.14 15.65
CA THR A 312 7.29 -0.17 16.83
C THR A 312 8.04 0.13 18.11
N PRO A 313 7.75 1.24 18.81
CA PRO A 313 8.27 1.51 20.15
C PRO A 313 8.06 0.35 21.13
N THR A 314 9.05 0.07 21.99
CA THR A 314 8.92 -0.96 23.04
C THR A 314 8.08 -0.49 24.23
N ALA A 315 7.82 0.81 24.33
CA ALA A 315 6.98 1.43 25.35
C ALA A 315 6.17 2.58 24.75
N ALA A 316 5.09 2.97 25.42
CA ALA A 316 4.33 4.16 25.04
C ALA A 316 5.23 5.40 25.07
N LEU A 317 5.06 6.26 24.07
CA LEU A 317 5.74 7.53 23.97
C LEU A 317 5.29 8.47 25.10
N MET A 318 6.18 9.38 25.49
CA MET A 318 5.86 10.41 26.49
C MET A 318 4.79 11.36 25.92
N ALA A 319 3.82 11.74 26.75
CA ALA A 319 2.78 12.71 26.40
C ALA A 319 3.36 14.12 26.14
N ASP A 320 2.64 14.92 25.36
CA ASP A 320 2.96 16.33 25.07
C ASP A 320 4.41 16.56 24.64
N THR A 321 4.98 15.56 23.97
CA THR A 321 6.40 15.50 23.61
C THR A 321 6.53 15.52 22.10
N THR A 322 7.43 16.39 21.62
CA THR A 322 7.76 16.44 20.20
C THR A 322 8.85 15.44 19.88
N TYR A 323 8.53 14.54 18.96
CA TYR A 323 9.43 13.55 18.41
C TYR A 323 9.86 13.92 17.00
N THR A 324 11.10 13.61 16.67
CA THR A 324 11.70 13.71 15.34
C THR A 324 12.03 12.32 14.84
N ALA A 325 11.33 11.88 13.81
CA ALA A 325 11.62 10.66 13.07
C ALA A 325 12.53 10.98 11.89
N ARG A 326 13.54 10.13 11.67
CA ARG A 326 14.54 10.30 10.59
C ARG A 326 14.79 8.96 9.91
N ILE A 327 14.64 8.94 8.59
CA ILE A 327 15.18 7.90 7.71
C ILE A 327 16.42 8.48 7.05
N THR A 328 17.56 7.82 7.17
CA THR A 328 18.82 8.33 6.61
C THR A 328 18.94 8.04 5.12
N SER A 329 19.80 8.78 4.43
CA SER A 329 20.15 8.52 3.03
C SER A 329 20.93 7.21 2.82
N ALA A 330 21.21 6.43 3.88
CA ALA A 330 21.81 5.10 3.77
C ALA A 330 20.77 4.02 3.39
N ALA A 331 19.48 4.32 3.51
CA ALA A 331 18.43 3.48 2.94
C ALA A 331 18.49 3.55 1.40
N THR A 332 18.43 2.39 0.73
CA THR A 332 18.53 2.29 -0.73
C THR A 332 17.35 1.52 -1.31
N ASP A 333 17.02 1.79 -2.56
CA ASP A 333 16.16 0.90 -3.35
C ASP A 333 16.88 -0.41 -3.69
N ILE A 334 16.18 -1.31 -4.38
CA ILE A 334 16.71 -2.59 -4.89
C ILE A 334 17.71 -2.44 -6.06
N ALA A 335 17.82 -1.24 -6.63
CA ALA A 335 18.79 -0.86 -7.66
C ALA A 335 19.99 -0.06 -7.09
N GLU A 336 20.11 -0.02 -5.75
CA GLU A 336 21.16 0.64 -4.96
C GLU A 336 21.14 2.18 -4.98
N ASN A 337 20.07 2.84 -5.44
CA ASN A 337 19.98 4.30 -5.31
C ASN A 337 19.61 4.68 -3.86
N ALA A 338 20.45 5.53 -3.25
CA ALA A 338 20.18 6.10 -1.92
C ALA A 338 18.96 7.03 -1.88
N LEU A 339 18.23 7.01 -0.76
CA LEU A 339 17.03 7.81 -0.51
C LEU A 339 17.20 9.30 -0.86
N ALA A 340 16.27 9.83 -1.65
CA ALA A 340 16.07 11.26 -1.87
C ALA A 340 15.01 11.77 -0.89
N GLY A 341 15.45 12.08 0.33
CA GLY A 341 14.60 12.62 1.38
C GLY A 341 14.21 14.09 1.18
N ASN A 342 13.87 14.76 2.29
CA ASN A 342 13.36 16.14 2.29
C ASN A 342 14.36 17.16 2.85
N GLN A 343 15.63 16.78 3.01
CA GLN A 343 16.68 17.66 3.55
C GLN A 343 17.60 18.27 2.46
N ALA A 344 17.46 17.87 1.20
CA ALA A 344 18.16 18.48 0.07
C ALA A 344 17.24 18.69 -1.14
N ALA A 345 17.67 19.56 -2.05
CA ALA A 345 16.96 19.78 -3.32
C ALA A 345 16.94 18.50 -4.16
N LEU A 346 15.78 18.19 -4.72
CA LEU A 346 15.60 17.01 -5.54
C LEU A 346 16.45 17.10 -6.82
N PRO A 347 17.06 16.00 -7.29
CA PRO A 347 16.98 14.62 -6.79
C PRO A 347 18.18 14.21 -5.92
N ALA A 348 18.77 15.12 -5.13
CA ALA A 348 19.93 14.77 -4.31
C ALA A 348 19.57 13.77 -3.20
N ALA A 349 20.51 12.86 -2.89
CA ALA A 349 20.40 11.98 -1.74
C ALA A 349 20.36 12.82 -0.46
N SER A 350 19.40 12.55 0.41
CA SER A 350 19.29 13.22 1.69
C SER A 350 18.38 12.44 2.63
N ASP A 351 18.47 12.75 3.92
CA ASP A 351 17.60 12.13 4.90
C ASP A 351 16.15 12.60 4.70
N TYR A 352 15.20 11.77 5.13
CA TYR A 352 13.82 12.17 5.28
C TYR A 352 13.51 12.37 6.76
N VAL A 353 13.11 13.58 7.14
CA VAL A 353 12.86 13.99 8.52
C VAL A 353 11.45 14.52 8.66
N TRP A 354 10.70 14.04 9.64
CA TRP A 354 9.40 14.58 10.01
C TRP A 354 9.24 14.59 11.53
N MET A 355 8.33 15.45 11.98
CA MET A 355 8.11 15.68 13.41
C MET A 355 6.64 15.53 13.75
N PHE A 356 6.38 15.10 14.98
CA PHE A 356 5.04 15.04 15.53
C PHE A 356 5.06 15.28 17.04
N THR A 357 3.95 15.77 17.57
CA THR A 357 3.76 16.00 19.00
C THR A 357 2.68 15.08 19.52
N THR A 358 3.03 14.28 20.51
CA THR A 358 2.07 13.40 21.19
C THR A 358 1.06 14.22 22.00
N ARG A 359 -0.12 13.66 22.22
CA ARG A 359 -1.10 14.17 23.20
C ARG A 359 -1.03 13.39 24.51
N ALA A 360 -1.73 13.86 25.54
CA ALA A 360 -1.83 13.16 26.82
C ALA A 360 -2.45 11.75 26.72
N GLU A 361 -3.43 11.55 25.83
CA GLU A 361 -4.23 10.33 25.80
C GLU A 361 -3.76 9.33 24.74
N ALA A 362 -3.48 8.10 25.21
CA ALA A 362 -3.40 6.92 24.37
C ALA A 362 -4.74 6.67 23.66
N THR A 363 -4.70 6.01 22.52
CA THR A 363 -5.90 5.49 21.88
C THR A 363 -6.50 4.38 22.71
N ALA A 364 -7.83 4.44 22.90
CA ALA A 364 -8.56 3.38 23.56
C ALA A 364 -8.48 2.10 22.71
N GLY A 365 -8.36 0.96 23.39
CA GLY A 365 -8.44 -0.34 22.73
C GLY A 365 -9.85 -0.60 22.19
N GLY A 366 -9.94 -1.41 21.15
CA GLY A 366 -11.21 -1.82 20.57
C GLY A 366 -11.03 -3.00 19.61
N ASN A 367 -12.13 -3.68 19.29
CA ASN A 367 -12.09 -4.77 18.32
C ASN A 367 -12.07 -4.23 16.90
N ILE A 368 -11.12 -4.69 16.09
CA ILE A 368 -11.13 -4.41 14.65
C ILE A 368 -12.29 -5.20 14.03
N SER A 369 -13.02 -4.58 13.10
CA SER A 369 -14.07 -5.27 12.35
C SER A 369 -14.03 -4.88 10.88
N VAL A 370 -14.57 -5.74 10.02
CA VAL A 370 -14.79 -5.41 8.61
C VAL A 370 -16.12 -4.64 8.50
N THR A 371 -16.10 -3.55 7.75
CA THR A 371 -17.28 -2.68 7.51
C THR A 371 -17.92 -2.96 6.17
N THR A 372 -17.10 -3.15 5.15
CA THR A 372 -17.53 -3.47 3.79
C THR A 372 -16.53 -4.40 3.13
N THR A 373 -17.01 -5.21 2.20
CA THR A 373 -16.19 -6.03 1.32
C THR A 373 -16.55 -5.75 -0.14
N ILE A 374 -15.55 -5.88 -1.00
CA ILE A 374 -15.71 -5.99 -2.43
C ILE A 374 -15.04 -7.30 -2.85
N PRO A 375 -15.68 -8.17 -3.62
CA PRO A 375 -17.12 -8.18 -3.86
C PRO A 375 -17.92 -8.19 -2.54
N ALA A 376 -19.15 -7.68 -2.61
CA ALA A 376 -20.06 -7.78 -1.47
C ALA A 376 -20.31 -9.26 -1.15
N ASP A 377 -20.63 -9.56 0.11
CA ASP A 377 -20.98 -10.92 0.51
C ASP A 377 -22.13 -11.48 -0.34
N ASN A 378 -21.94 -12.68 -0.86
CA ASN A 378 -22.77 -13.38 -1.84
C ASN A 378 -22.91 -12.69 -3.22
N ALA A 379 -21.96 -11.84 -3.62
CA ALA A 379 -21.98 -11.24 -4.96
C ALA A 379 -21.90 -12.31 -6.07
N GLY A 380 -22.79 -12.24 -7.05
CA GLY A 380 -22.94 -13.26 -8.09
C GLY A 380 -22.32 -12.93 -9.46
N ASN A 381 -21.82 -11.70 -9.66
CA ASN A 381 -21.35 -11.20 -10.95
C ASN A 381 -19.93 -10.59 -10.83
N VAL A 382 -18.98 -11.38 -10.31
CA VAL A 382 -17.61 -10.91 -10.07
C VAL A 382 -16.74 -11.27 -11.27
N CYS A 383 -16.03 -10.29 -11.85
CA CYS A 383 -15.14 -10.58 -12.97
C CYS A 383 -13.89 -11.36 -12.51
N PRO A 384 -13.29 -12.19 -13.38
CA PRO A 384 -12.11 -13.00 -13.04
C PRO A 384 -10.91 -12.20 -12.52
N ASP A 385 -10.79 -10.96 -12.98
CA ASP A 385 -9.76 -9.96 -12.67
C ASP A 385 -10.19 -8.95 -11.60
N ALA A 386 -11.36 -9.14 -10.98
CA ALA A 386 -11.88 -8.20 -9.99
C ALA A 386 -10.99 -8.18 -8.74
N SER A 387 -10.72 -6.97 -8.25
CA SER A 387 -10.02 -6.78 -6.98
C SER A 387 -10.89 -7.22 -5.80
N ILE A 388 -10.32 -8.01 -4.88
CA ILE A 388 -11.02 -8.48 -3.69
C ILE A 388 -10.55 -7.68 -2.48
N ASN A 389 -11.42 -6.79 -1.98
CA ASN A 389 -11.10 -5.80 -0.97
C ASN A 389 -11.92 -5.97 0.32
N ALA A 390 -11.35 -5.53 1.42
CA ALA A 390 -12.03 -5.41 2.70
C ALA A 390 -11.66 -4.10 3.39
N THR A 391 -12.68 -3.37 3.85
CA THR A 391 -12.51 -2.10 4.57
C THR A 391 -12.70 -2.32 6.06
N PHE A 392 -11.71 -1.94 6.87
CA PHE A 392 -11.71 -2.11 8.32
C PHE A 392 -12.25 -0.88 9.05
N MET A 393 -13.10 -1.11 10.05
CA MET A 393 -13.25 -0.19 11.17
C MET A 393 -12.09 -0.43 12.13
N VAL A 394 -11.30 0.61 12.36
CA VAL A 394 -10.13 0.58 13.25
C VAL A 394 -10.42 1.51 14.44
N PRO A 395 -10.87 0.97 15.60
CA PRO A 395 -11.36 1.79 16.71
C PRO A 395 -10.33 2.75 17.32
N SER A 396 -9.04 2.40 17.24
CA SER A 396 -7.96 3.29 17.68
C SER A 396 -7.88 4.58 16.85
N GLY A 397 -8.52 4.64 15.67
CA GLY A 397 -8.32 5.73 14.72
C GLY A 397 -6.94 5.73 14.08
N VAL A 398 -6.09 4.75 14.42
CA VAL A 398 -4.84 4.42 13.72
C VAL A 398 -5.21 3.62 12.45
N ARG A 399 -4.20 3.16 11.71
CA ARG A 399 -4.34 2.31 10.53
C ARG A 399 -4.00 0.86 10.86
N MET A 400 -4.34 -0.04 9.94
CA MET A 400 -3.94 -1.44 9.99
C MET A 400 -2.42 -1.58 9.93
N ASN A 401 -1.90 -2.63 10.56
CA ASN A 401 -0.49 -2.96 10.53
C ASN A 401 -0.16 -3.69 9.22
N PRO A 402 0.69 -3.11 8.34
CA PRO A 402 1.01 -3.66 7.02
C PRO A 402 1.77 -4.99 7.09
N ILE A 403 2.36 -5.34 8.23
CA ILE A 403 3.00 -6.63 8.44
C ILE A 403 1.95 -7.71 8.73
N SER A 404 0.85 -7.35 9.41
CA SER A 404 -0.20 -8.30 9.80
C SER A 404 -1.27 -8.50 8.73
N VAL A 405 -1.38 -7.60 7.76
CA VAL A 405 -2.30 -7.70 6.63
C VAL A 405 -1.51 -8.14 5.42
N ASN A 406 -1.56 -9.43 5.11
CA ASN A 406 -0.78 -10.06 4.05
C ASN A 406 -1.50 -11.32 3.55
N SER A 407 -0.91 -12.06 2.60
CA SER A 407 -1.56 -13.25 2.00
C SER A 407 -1.75 -14.45 2.95
N SER A 408 -1.16 -14.45 4.14
CA SER A 408 -1.44 -15.46 5.18
C SER A 408 -2.64 -15.09 6.06
N THR A 409 -3.02 -13.81 6.11
CA THR A 409 -4.14 -13.30 6.91
C THR A 409 -5.31 -12.81 6.07
N PHE A 410 -5.12 -12.60 4.77
CA PHE A 410 -6.18 -12.40 3.79
C PHE A 410 -6.08 -13.51 2.74
N THR A 411 -6.93 -14.52 2.86
CA THR A 411 -6.90 -15.74 2.06
C THR A 411 -8.18 -15.89 1.26
N ILE A 412 -8.09 -16.47 0.06
CA ILE A 412 -9.25 -16.84 -0.75
C ILE A 412 -9.16 -18.33 -1.07
N VAL A 413 -10.25 -19.06 -0.90
CA VAL A 413 -10.37 -20.49 -1.22
C VAL A 413 -11.61 -20.73 -2.05
N GLU A 414 -11.60 -21.73 -2.91
CA GLU A 414 -12.82 -22.21 -3.55
C GLU A 414 -13.80 -22.73 -2.49
N ALA A 415 -15.06 -22.29 -2.55
CA ALA A 415 -16.14 -22.69 -1.65
C ALA A 415 -16.69 -24.09 -2.00
N THR A 416 -15.79 -25.06 -2.21
CA THR A 416 -16.09 -26.45 -2.55
C THR A 416 -15.56 -27.40 -1.47
N THR A 417 -15.98 -28.66 -1.50
CA THR A 417 -15.52 -29.68 -0.54
C THR A 417 -14.02 -29.97 -0.60
N ALA A 418 -13.31 -29.52 -1.63
CA ALA A 418 -11.86 -29.70 -1.79
C ALA A 418 -11.02 -28.44 -1.48
N ALA A 419 -11.65 -27.30 -1.13
CA ALA A 419 -11.03 -26.04 -0.67
C ALA A 419 -9.66 -25.73 -1.29
N THR A 420 -9.63 -25.49 -2.60
CA THR A 420 -8.41 -25.12 -3.33
C THR A 420 -8.03 -23.65 -3.02
N PRO A 421 -6.83 -23.35 -2.49
CA PRO A 421 -6.43 -21.97 -2.23
C PRO A 421 -6.13 -21.19 -3.50
N VAL A 422 -6.57 -19.94 -3.56
CA VAL A 422 -6.13 -18.96 -4.55
C VAL A 422 -4.85 -18.33 -4.04
N ILE A 423 -3.79 -18.39 -4.85
CA ILE A 423 -2.51 -17.76 -4.53
C ILE A 423 -2.62 -16.27 -4.85
N ALA A 424 -2.20 -15.41 -3.91
CA ALA A 424 -2.13 -13.97 -4.16
C ALA A 424 -0.87 -13.63 -4.98
N ALA A 425 -1.01 -12.80 -6.02
CA ALA A 425 0.10 -12.02 -6.56
C ALA A 425 0.56 -10.98 -5.54
N ALA A 426 -0.39 -10.31 -4.89
CA ALA A 426 -0.13 -9.34 -3.84
C ALA A 426 -1.31 -9.24 -2.86
N VAL A 427 -0.99 -8.85 -1.62
CA VAL A 427 -1.97 -8.30 -0.68
C VAL A 427 -1.44 -6.94 -0.23
N VAL A 428 -2.20 -5.89 -0.50
CA VAL A 428 -1.78 -4.51 -0.25
C VAL A 428 -2.75 -3.78 0.65
N LEU A 429 -2.23 -2.88 1.49
CA LEU A 429 -3.03 -1.88 2.18
C LEU A 429 -3.00 -0.58 1.39
N ASP A 430 -4.14 0.11 1.34
CA ASP A 430 -4.19 1.44 0.74
C ASP A 430 -3.26 2.43 1.47
N ALA A 431 -2.48 3.20 0.72
CA ALA A 431 -1.50 4.10 1.31
C ALA A 431 -2.15 5.30 2.04
N ALA A 432 -3.33 5.75 1.59
CA ALA A 432 -3.96 6.97 2.07
C ALA A 432 -4.54 6.82 3.48
N THR A 433 -5.27 5.73 3.71
CA THR A 433 -6.01 5.47 4.95
C THR A 433 -5.54 4.23 5.67
N GLY A 434 -4.84 3.29 5.01
CA GLY A 434 -4.39 2.00 5.55
C GLY A 434 -5.49 1.22 6.26
N ARG A 435 -6.71 1.32 5.73
CA ARG A 435 -7.92 0.64 6.22
C ARG A 435 -8.56 -0.24 5.17
N ILE A 436 -8.07 -0.24 3.94
CA ILE A 436 -8.56 -1.06 2.85
C ILE A 436 -7.45 -2.04 2.51
N ALA A 437 -7.68 -3.32 2.77
CA ALA A 437 -6.85 -4.39 2.25
C ALA A 437 -7.38 -4.81 0.88
N SER A 438 -6.49 -5.04 -0.08
CA SER A 438 -6.81 -5.55 -1.41
C SER A 438 -6.02 -6.83 -1.66
N PHE A 439 -6.69 -7.87 -2.12
CA PHE A 439 -6.13 -9.14 -2.54
C PHE A 439 -6.17 -9.20 -4.07
N ASP A 440 -4.99 -9.37 -4.66
CA ASP A 440 -4.80 -9.53 -6.10
C ASP A 440 -4.49 -11.00 -6.40
N PRO A 441 -5.39 -11.75 -7.06
CA PRO A 441 -5.13 -13.13 -7.46
C PRO A 441 -3.94 -13.25 -8.41
N LEU A 442 -3.10 -14.28 -8.21
CA LEU A 442 -1.99 -14.56 -9.12
C LEU A 442 -2.46 -15.00 -10.51
N ASN A 443 -3.57 -15.73 -10.54
CA ASN A 443 -4.23 -16.12 -11.77
C ASN A 443 -5.69 -15.66 -11.67
N ASP A 444 -6.26 -15.29 -12.81
CA ASP A 444 -7.68 -14.96 -12.95
C ASP A 444 -8.55 -16.01 -12.27
N LEU A 445 -9.57 -15.54 -11.55
CA LEU A 445 -10.55 -16.41 -10.91
C LEU A 445 -11.35 -17.18 -11.97
N VAL A 446 -11.71 -18.43 -11.68
CA VAL A 446 -12.38 -19.29 -12.65
C VAL A 446 -13.87 -18.93 -12.73
N PRO A 447 -14.41 -18.56 -13.90
CA PRO A 447 -15.84 -18.30 -14.06
C PRO A 447 -16.71 -19.48 -13.62
N GLY A 448 -17.82 -19.18 -12.94
CA GLY A 448 -18.76 -20.16 -12.41
C GLY A 448 -18.34 -20.78 -11.07
N VAL A 449 -17.19 -20.38 -10.51
CA VAL A 449 -16.71 -20.85 -9.20
C VAL A 449 -17.08 -19.85 -8.10
N THR A 450 -17.60 -20.36 -7.00
CA THR A 450 -17.80 -19.60 -5.76
C THR A 450 -16.53 -19.67 -4.92
N TYR A 451 -16.10 -18.52 -4.41
CA TYR A 451 -14.94 -18.35 -3.57
C TYR A 451 -15.35 -17.81 -2.20
N THR A 452 -14.67 -18.29 -1.16
CA THR A 452 -14.74 -17.75 0.19
C THR A 452 -13.47 -16.96 0.46
N ALA A 453 -13.59 -15.65 0.60
CA ALA A 453 -12.54 -14.80 1.12
C ALA A 453 -12.59 -14.81 2.65
N THR A 454 -11.42 -14.80 3.30
CA THR A 454 -11.29 -14.82 4.75
C THR A 454 -10.19 -13.87 5.19
N LEU A 455 -10.55 -12.97 6.10
CA LEU A 455 -9.61 -12.23 6.93
C LEU A 455 -9.45 -12.97 8.26
N LYS A 456 -8.22 -13.33 8.60
CA LYS A 456 -7.89 -14.06 9.84
C LYS A 456 -7.97 -13.15 11.05
N GLY A 457 -8.67 -13.62 12.07
CA GLY A 457 -8.70 -13.01 13.40
C GLY A 457 -7.84 -13.76 14.41
N GLY A 458 -7.95 -13.37 15.67
CA GLY A 458 -7.22 -13.97 16.79
C GLY A 458 -5.76 -13.51 16.87
N ALA A 459 -4.94 -14.29 17.58
CA ALA A 459 -3.58 -13.89 17.96
C ALA A 459 -2.62 -13.73 16.75
N ASN A 460 -2.85 -14.47 15.67
CA ASN A 460 -2.07 -14.43 14.43
C ASN A 460 -2.83 -13.71 13.29
N GLY A 461 -3.98 -13.12 13.59
CA GLY A 461 -4.81 -12.44 12.61
C GLY A 461 -4.35 -11.01 12.32
N VAL A 462 -5.21 -10.30 11.59
CA VAL A 462 -5.02 -8.89 11.26
C VAL A 462 -5.06 -8.01 12.51
N LYS A 463 -4.15 -7.04 12.56
CA LYS A 463 -3.97 -6.12 13.69
C LYS A 463 -3.81 -4.69 13.21
N ASP A 464 -4.05 -3.74 14.11
CA ASP A 464 -3.71 -2.34 13.87
C ASP A 464 -2.28 -2.01 14.33
N SER A 465 -1.85 -0.78 14.07
CA SER A 465 -0.54 -0.27 14.49
C SER A 465 -0.55 0.41 15.87
N ALA A 466 -1.56 0.17 16.71
CA ALA A 466 -1.55 0.62 18.10
C ALA A 466 -0.59 -0.25 18.94
N ILE A 467 -0.24 0.22 20.15
CA ILE A 467 0.69 -0.47 21.05
C ILE A 467 0.10 -0.53 22.47
N PRO A 468 -0.39 -1.68 22.96
CA PRO A 468 -0.49 -2.95 22.26
C PRO A 468 -1.46 -2.88 21.07
N ALA A 469 -1.22 -3.71 20.06
CA ALA A 469 -2.03 -3.73 18.86
C ALA A 469 -3.44 -4.27 19.18
N ASN A 470 -4.44 -3.60 18.63
CA ASN A 470 -5.78 -4.16 18.57
C ASN A 470 -5.81 -5.27 17.53
N ALA A 471 -6.61 -6.29 17.76
CA ALA A 471 -6.77 -7.42 16.85
C ALA A 471 -8.23 -7.51 16.41
N MET A 472 -8.46 -8.07 15.23
CA MET A 472 -9.76 -8.62 14.88
C MET A 472 -9.91 -9.95 15.63
N THR A 473 -10.89 -10.07 16.53
CA THR A 473 -10.95 -11.22 17.46
C THR A 473 -11.31 -12.55 16.82
N THR A 474 -12.07 -12.53 15.72
CA THR A 474 -12.57 -13.71 15.01
C THR A 474 -12.32 -13.55 13.52
N ASP A 475 -12.18 -14.68 12.82
CA ASP A 475 -12.14 -14.66 11.35
C ASP A 475 -13.39 -13.96 10.81
N TYR A 476 -13.21 -13.20 9.74
CA TYR A 476 -14.29 -12.61 8.96
C TYR A 476 -14.24 -13.22 7.57
N SER A 477 -15.31 -13.90 7.15
CA SER A 477 -15.39 -14.56 5.86
C SER A 477 -16.62 -14.08 5.08
N TRP A 478 -16.49 -14.02 3.76
CA TRP A 478 -17.59 -13.70 2.86
C TRP A 478 -17.41 -14.48 1.55
N ASP A 479 -18.53 -14.75 0.91
CA ASP A 479 -18.57 -15.53 -0.33
C ASP A 479 -18.82 -14.64 -1.53
N PHE A 480 -18.33 -15.03 -2.71
CA PHE A 480 -18.67 -14.41 -3.98
C PHE A 480 -18.47 -15.39 -5.13
N THR A 481 -19.14 -15.16 -6.26
CA THR A 481 -19.07 -16.04 -7.44
C THR A 481 -18.50 -15.30 -8.63
N ALA A 482 -17.42 -15.86 -9.18
CA ALA A 482 -16.83 -15.35 -10.41
C ALA A 482 -17.73 -15.69 -11.61
N VAL A 483 -17.84 -14.78 -12.58
CA VAL A 483 -18.60 -14.95 -13.82
C VAL A 483 -17.74 -14.60 -15.02
N ASP A 484 -18.16 -15.04 -16.20
CA ASP A 484 -17.50 -14.66 -17.43
C ASP A 484 -17.93 -13.25 -17.86
N CYS A 485 -17.17 -12.25 -17.38
CA CYS A 485 -17.37 -10.85 -17.75
C CYS A 485 -17.03 -10.53 -19.20
N SER A 486 -16.41 -11.46 -19.96
CA SER A 486 -16.20 -11.27 -21.41
C SER A 486 -17.53 -11.27 -22.19
N THR A 487 -18.65 -11.64 -21.54
CA THR A 487 -19.99 -11.69 -22.13
C THR A 487 -20.92 -10.52 -21.76
N THR A 488 -20.52 -9.63 -20.84
CA THR A 488 -21.17 -8.32 -20.65
C THR A 488 -20.26 -7.24 -21.18
N PRO A 489 -20.46 -6.78 -22.43
CA PRO A 489 -19.79 -5.57 -22.90
C PRO A 489 -20.02 -4.46 -21.88
N PRO A 490 -19.03 -3.59 -21.60
CA PRO A 490 -19.32 -2.33 -20.92
C PRO A 490 -20.52 -1.71 -21.62
N VAL A 491 -21.50 -1.19 -20.86
CA VAL A 491 -22.67 -0.56 -21.48
C VAL A 491 -22.14 0.55 -22.38
N LEU A 492 -22.06 0.27 -23.68
CA LEU A 492 -21.52 1.19 -24.65
C LEU A 492 -22.53 2.32 -24.72
N ILE A 493 -22.19 3.47 -24.14
CA ILE A 493 -22.92 4.71 -24.36
C ILE A 493 -22.42 5.23 -25.71
N PRO A 494 -23.20 5.09 -26.80
CA PRO A 494 -22.71 5.42 -28.13
C PRO A 494 -22.68 6.94 -28.25
N LEU A 495 -21.53 7.56 -27.99
CA LEU A 495 -21.34 8.99 -28.23
C LEU A 495 -21.34 9.33 -29.72
N GLY A 496 -21.12 8.35 -30.60
CA GLY A 496 -21.12 8.56 -32.05
C GLY A 496 -20.19 9.71 -32.45
N SER A 497 -20.68 10.57 -33.34
CA SER A 497 -19.95 11.75 -33.81
C SER A 497 -19.69 12.80 -32.72
N VAL A 498 -20.46 12.84 -31.62
CA VAL A 498 -20.20 13.81 -30.52
C VAL A 498 -18.96 13.46 -29.70
N ALA A 499 -18.36 12.28 -29.92
CA ALA A 499 -17.18 11.84 -29.18
C ALA A 499 -15.96 12.75 -29.34
N THR A 500 -15.81 13.51 -30.43
CA THR A 500 -14.67 14.42 -30.64
C THR A 500 -14.88 15.81 -30.02
N PHE A 501 -16.09 16.11 -29.55
CA PHE A 501 -16.47 17.44 -29.07
C PHE A 501 -16.11 17.63 -27.59
N GLY A 502 -15.34 18.68 -27.30
CA GLY A 502 -15.11 19.13 -25.92
C GLY A 502 -16.32 19.87 -25.37
N THR A 503 -17.01 20.63 -26.21
CA THR A 503 -18.23 21.34 -25.83
C THR A 503 -19.26 21.42 -26.95
N PHE A 504 -20.54 21.38 -26.60
CA PHE A 504 -21.65 21.56 -27.54
C PHE A 504 -22.74 22.48 -26.97
N GLY A 505 -22.98 23.61 -27.64
CA GLY A 505 -23.85 24.70 -27.20
C GLY A 505 -25.28 24.66 -27.75
N GLY A 506 -25.92 23.49 -27.80
CA GLY A 506 -27.33 23.32 -28.20
C GLY A 506 -27.76 24.14 -29.42
N SER A 507 -28.86 24.87 -29.31
CA SER A 507 -29.33 25.84 -30.31
C SER A 507 -29.06 27.31 -29.93
N ALA A 508 -28.30 27.56 -28.87
CA ALA A 508 -28.02 28.91 -28.37
C ALA A 508 -26.53 29.31 -28.46
N GLY A 509 -25.66 28.38 -28.86
CA GLY A 509 -24.23 28.62 -29.04
C GLY A 509 -23.38 28.43 -27.79
N THR A 510 -22.11 28.82 -27.90
CA THR A 510 -21.11 28.65 -26.85
C THR A 510 -20.38 29.97 -26.63
N THR A 511 -20.33 30.43 -25.39
CA THR A 511 -19.71 31.71 -25.04
C THR A 511 -18.54 31.53 -24.09
N ASN A 512 -17.37 32.02 -24.50
CA ASN A 512 -16.23 32.22 -23.62
C ASN A 512 -16.12 33.70 -23.19
N GLN A 513 -15.79 33.92 -21.93
CA GLN A 513 -15.48 35.24 -21.37
C GLN A 513 -14.09 35.32 -20.71
N GLY A 514 -13.25 34.27 -20.86
CA GLY A 514 -11.89 34.24 -20.33
C GLY A 514 -10.81 34.29 -21.42
N ILE A 515 -9.57 34.58 -21.02
CA ILE A 515 -8.39 34.65 -21.91
C ILE A 515 -7.47 33.42 -21.79
N LEU A 516 -7.78 32.50 -20.86
CA LEU A 516 -7.02 31.27 -20.61
C LEU A 516 -7.79 30.03 -21.06
N THR A 517 -8.83 30.20 -21.88
CA THR A 517 -9.69 29.10 -22.31
C THR A 517 -9.02 28.30 -23.43
N ILE A 518 -8.92 26.99 -23.25
CA ILE A 518 -8.35 26.06 -24.23
C ILE A 518 -9.28 24.85 -24.38
N ILE A 519 -9.71 24.57 -25.61
CA ILE A 519 -10.49 23.37 -25.92
C ILE A 519 -9.61 22.40 -26.71
N ASN A 520 -9.19 21.31 -26.07
CA ASN A 520 -8.51 20.19 -26.72
C ASN A 520 -9.57 19.20 -27.26
N GLY A 521 -10.27 19.64 -28.30
CA GLY A 521 -11.38 18.94 -28.95
C GLY A 521 -12.17 19.88 -29.84
N ASP A 522 -13.29 19.39 -30.38
CA ASP A 522 -14.16 20.20 -31.24
C ASP A 522 -15.18 21.03 -30.43
N ILE A 523 -15.67 22.12 -31.02
CA ILE A 523 -16.85 22.87 -30.56
C ILE A 523 -18.00 22.65 -31.55
N GLY A 524 -19.21 22.44 -31.04
CA GLY A 524 -20.40 22.31 -31.87
C GLY A 524 -21.58 23.16 -31.40
N THR A 525 -22.39 23.61 -32.35
CA THR A 525 -23.74 24.11 -32.07
C THR A 525 -24.60 24.02 -33.32
N THR A 526 -25.90 23.84 -33.14
CA THR A 526 -26.90 23.97 -34.22
C THR A 526 -27.26 25.43 -34.52
N ALA A 527 -26.78 26.37 -33.70
CA ALA A 527 -26.95 27.80 -33.92
C ALA A 527 -26.04 28.34 -35.03
N VAL A 528 -26.35 29.57 -35.46
CA VAL A 528 -25.52 30.33 -36.41
C VAL A 528 -24.13 30.64 -35.83
N SER A 529 -23.10 30.83 -36.66
CA SER A 529 -21.73 31.08 -36.18
C SER A 529 -21.61 32.26 -35.21
N THR A 530 -22.45 33.30 -35.33
CA THR A 530 -22.43 34.46 -34.40
C THR A 530 -22.89 34.13 -32.98
N ALA A 531 -23.46 32.94 -32.74
CA ALA A 531 -23.79 32.44 -31.42
C ALA A 531 -22.58 31.79 -30.71
N VAL A 532 -21.49 31.55 -31.42
CA VAL A 532 -20.19 31.20 -30.81
C VAL A 532 -19.41 32.49 -30.64
N THR A 533 -18.92 32.74 -29.42
CA THR A 533 -18.27 34.00 -29.06
C THR A 533 -17.06 33.77 -28.16
N GLY A 534 -15.96 34.47 -28.43
CA GLY A 534 -14.73 34.40 -27.64
C GLY A 534 -13.83 33.22 -27.98
N PHE A 535 -13.81 32.78 -29.24
CA PHE A 535 -12.98 31.67 -29.67
C PHE A 535 -12.31 31.91 -31.02
N HIS A 536 -11.20 31.21 -31.24
CA HIS A 536 -10.65 30.92 -32.56
C HIS A 536 -10.21 29.46 -32.65
N ASP A 537 -10.28 28.86 -33.83
CA ASP A 537 -9.62 27.58 -34.07
C ASP A 537 -8.11 27.78 -34.30
N ASN A 538 -7.30 26.85 -33.81
CA ASN A 538 -5.83 26.90 -33.94
C ASN A 538 -5.35 26.44 -35.34
N GLY A 539 -6.27 26.01 -36.22
CA GLY A 539 -5.96 25.52 -37.55
C GLY A 539 -5.95 26.65 -38.59
N VAL A 540 -7.12 26.95 -39.12
CA VAL A 540 -7.33 28.01 -40.12
C VAL A 540 -7.31 29.41 -39.48
N GLY A 541 -7.56 29.50 -38.17
CA GLY A 541 -7.52 30.77 -37.43
C GLY A 541 -8.82 31.56 -37.55
N CYS A 542 -9.96 30.90 -37.73
CA CYS A 542 -11.26 31.53 -37.83
C CYS A 542 -11.75 32.04 -36.47
N ILE A 543 -11.95 33.36 -36.42
CA ILE A 543 -12.29 34.08 -35.20
C ILE A 543 -13.81 34.19 -35.05
N TYR A 544 -14.31 33.78 -33.89
CA TYR A 544 -15.69 33.84 -33.47
C TYR A 544 -15.85 34.92 -32.39
N THR A 545 -16.01 36.17 -32.81
CA THR A 545 -16.33 37.33 -31.94
C THR A 545 -15.38 37.47 -30.73
N GLU A 546 -14.07 37.49 -30.98
CA GLU A 546 -13.07 37.72 -29.93
C GLU A 546 -12.83 39.21 -29.65
N THR A 547 -12.50 39.47 -28.39
CA THR A 547 -12.04 40.75 -27.85
C THR A 547 -10.80 40.47 -26.99
N PRO A 548 -10.06 41.50 -26.56
CA PRO A 548 -8.93 41.30 -25.65
C PRO A 548 -9.27 40.64 -24.30
N LEU A 549 -10.56 40.49 -23.96
CA LEU A 549 -11.03 39.95 -22.68
C LEU A 549 -11.55 38.50 -22.77
N ASN A 550 -11.70 37.93 -23.97
CA ASN A 550 -12.33 36.61 -24.13
C ASN A 550 -11.68 35.75 -25.21
N ILE A 551 -10.36 35.63 -25.18
CA ILE A 551 -9.59 34.86 -26.16
C ILE A 551 -9.59 33.38 -25.77
N GLY A 552 -10.10 32.52 -26.66
CA GLY A 552 -10.22 31.08 -26.41
C GLY A 552 -9.68 30.28 -27.58
N THR A 553 -8.67 29.43 -27.33
CA THR A 553 -8.07 28.62 -28.40
C THR A 553 -8.76 27.25 -28.49
N VAL A 554 -9.12 26.84 -29.71
CA VAL A 554 -9.68 25.52 -30.00
C VAL A 554 -8.66 24.68 -30.79
N ASN A 555 -8.13 23.63 -30.18
CA ASN A 555 -7.22 22.65 -30.78
C ASN A 555 -7.97 21.54 -31.54
N GLY A 556 -9.10 21.90 -32.13
CA GLY A 556 -10.00 21.08 -32.94
C GLY A 556 -10.70 21.98 -33.96
N LYS A 557 -11.91 21.63 -34.38
CA LYS A 557 -12.73 22.42 -35.32
C LYS A 557 -13.97 22.99 -34.63
N ILE A 558 -14.50 24.07 -35.21
CA ILE A 558 -15.74 24.72 -34.75
C ILE A 558 -16.84 24.49 -35.78
N TYR A 559 -17.87 23.73 -35.41
CA TYR A 559 -19.00 23.36 -36.28
C TYR A 559 -20.25 24.16 -35.90
N THR A 560 -20.71 25.00 -36.84
CA THR A 560 -21.85 25.91 -36.66
C THR A 560 -22.73 25.92 -37.92
N SER A 561 -23.97 26.40 -37.76
CA SER A 561 -24.85 26.72 -38.90
C SER A 561 -24.41 28.01 -39.59
N PRO A 562 -24.75 28.19 -40.88
CA PRO A 562 -24.48 29.43 -41.60
C PRO A 562 -25.03 30.69 -40.93
N PRO A 563 -24.43 31.86 -41.21
CA PRO A 563 -23.32 32.10 -42.15
C PRO A 563 -21.95 31.91 -41.49
N SER A 564 -20.88 31.87 -42.30
CA SER A 564 -19.48 31.87 -41.86
C SER A 564 -19.18 32.96 -40.82
N PRO A 565 -18.28 32.69 -39.84
CA PRO A 565 -18.00 33.61 -38.73
C PRO A 565 -17.39 34.94 -39.19
N THR A 566 -16.57 34.89 -40.25
CA THR A 566 -16.02 36.07 -40.92
C THR A 566 -15.93 35.82 -42.43
N VAL A 567 -15.82 36.90 -43.20
CA VAL A 567 -15.60 36.83 -44.66
C VAL A 567 -14.30 36.12 -45.05
N ALA A 568 -13.31 36.08 -44.15
CA ALA A 568 -12.03 35.41 -44.38
C ALA A 568 -12.09 33.90 -44.10
N CYS A 569 -13.23 33.40 -43.60
CA CYS A 569 -13.42 32.02 -43.15
C CYS A 569 -14.56 31.30 -43.88
N PRO A 570 -14.51 31.19 -45.22
CA PRO A 570 -15.62 30.65 -46.01
C PRO A 570 -15.84 29.14 -45.81
N THR A 571 -14.89 28.43 -45.19
CA THR A 571 -14.95 26.98 -44.96
C THR A 571 -15.66 26.60 -43.67
N GLU A 572 -15.97 27.55 -42.79
CA GLU A 572 -16.71 27.34 -41.54
C GLU A 572 -18.05 28.07 -41.58
N GLY A 573 -19.01 27.66 -40.74
CA GLY A 573 -20.38 28.19 -40.80
C GLY A 573 -21.02 27.94 -42.17
N THR A 574 -20.87 26.71 -42.69
CA THR A 574 -21.41 26.26 -43.97
C THR A 574 -22.55 25.26 -43.76
N ALA A 575 -23.25 24.88 -44.83
CA ALA A 575 -24.24 23.81 -44.77
C ALA A 575 -23.63 22.47 -44.32
N ASP A 576 -22.37 22.18 -44.68
CA ASP A 576 -21.68 20.95 -44.30
C ASP A 576 -21.33 20.94 -42.81
N THR A 577 -20.80 22.05 -42.28
CA THR A 577 -20.53 22.15 -40.83
C THR A 577 -21.81 22.11 -40.01
N ALA A 578 -22.92 22.64 -40.55
CA ALA A 578 -24.24 22.53 -39.93
C ALA A 578 -24.74 21.08 -39.88
N ALA A 579 -24.52 20.31 -40.95
CA ALA A 579 -24.91 18.90 -40.99
C ALA A 579 -24.12 18.07 -39.97
N ILE A 580 -22.81 18.29 -39.84
CA ILE A 580 -21.96 17.64 -38.83
C ILE A 580 -22.43 18.01 -37.41
N ALA A 581 -22.72 19.30 -37.15
CA ALA A 581 -23.22 19.72 -35.85
C ALA A 581 -24.62 19.13 -35.53
N ALA A 582 -25.48 18.98 -36.54
CA ALA A 582 -26.79 18.36 -36.38
C ALA A 582 -26.69 16.86 -36.07
N GLU A 583 -25.78 16.14 -36.73
CA GLU A 583 -25.49 14.73 -36.45
C GLU A 583 -24.92 14.55 -35.03
N ALA A 584 -23.93 15.35 -34.64
CA ALA A 584 -23.35 15.34 -33.30
C ALA A 584 -24.40 15.60 -32.20
N ARG A 585 -25.34 16.53 -32.43
CA ARG A 585 -26.47 16.75 -31.52
C ARG A 585 -27.39 15.52 -31.44
N ALA A 586 -27.67 14.88 -32.58
CA ALA A 586 -28.52 13.69 -32.61
C ALA A 586 -27.88 12.53 -31.84
N ASP A 587 -26.58 12.29 -32.03
CA ASP A 587 -25.84 11.26 -31.29
C ASP A 587 -25.75 11.58 -29.79
N ALA A 588 -25.56 12.85 -29.42
CA ALA A 588 -25.63 13.28 -28.03
C ALA A 588 -27.01 13.00 -27.38
N LEU A 589 -28.10 13.18 -28.13
CA LEU A 589 -29.44 12.85 -27.66
C LEU A 589 -29.64 11.34 -27.53
N ILE A 590 -29.08 10.54 -28.44
CA ILE A 590 -29.09 9.07 -28.34
C ILE A 590 -28.33 8.63 -27.08
N ALA A 591 -27.13 9.17 -26.85
CA ALA A 591 -26.34 8.90 -25.65
C ALA A 591 -27.10 9.31 -24.38
N TYR A 592 -27.74 10.49 -24.36
CA TYR A 592 -28.57 10.94 -23.25
C TYR A 592 -29.71 9.96 -22.94
N ASN A 593 -30.46 9.54 -23.95
CA ASN A 593 -31.57 8.60 -23.78
C ASN A 593 -31.09 7.21 -23.36
N ALA A 594 -29.93 6.77 -23.85
CA ALA A 594 -29.31 5.52 -23.41
C ALA A 594 -28.93 5.58 -21.91
N LEU A 595 -28.38 6.71 -21.46
CA LEU A 595 -28.10 6.95 -20.04
C LEU A 595 -29.39 6.95 -19.21
N VAL A 596 -30.45 7.63 -19.65
CA VAL A 596 -31.76 7.62 -18.95
C VAL A 596 -32.38 6.23 -18.87
N ALA A 597 -32.19 5.40 -19.91
CA ALA A 597 -32.77 4.06 -19.98
C ALA A 597 -32.08 3.03 -19.08
N GLN A 598 -30.88 3.33 -18.55
CA GLN A 598 -30.22 2.43 -17.63
C GLN A 598 -31.02 2.29 -16.32
N PRO A 599 -31.07 1.08 -15.72
CA PRO A 599 -31.68 0.88 -14.41
C PRO A 599 -31.07 1.82 -13.38
N GLY A 600 -31.91 2.52 -12.63
CA GLY A 600 -31.44 3.45 -11.62
C GLY A 600 -30.73 2.74 -10.47
N GLY A 601 -29.74 3.40 -9.88
CA GLY A 601 -28.99 2.90 -8.73
C GLY A 601 -29.06 3.83 -7.52
N PRO A 602 -28.29 3.53 -6.45
CA PRO A 602 -28.43 4.19 -5.16
C PRO A 602 -28.01 5.66 -5.19
N ASP A 603 -28.64 6.48 -4.35
CA ASP A 603 -28.21 7.84 -4.02
C ASP A 603 -27.54 7.84 -2.64
N GLN A 604 -26.27 7.44 -2.60
CA GLN A 604 -25.52 7.28 -1.34
C GLN A 604 -25.24 8.60 -0.61
N GLY A 605 -25.30 9.73 -1.33
CA GLY A 605 -25.03 11.06 -0.80
C GLY A 605 -26.28 11.87 -0.46
N ALA A 606 -27.48 11.29 -0.63
CA ALA A 606 -28.74 12.02 -0.58
C ALA A 606 -28.70 13.33 -1.41
N GLY A 607 -28.12 13.24 -2.60
CA GLY A 607 -27.91 14.36 -3.52
C GLY A 607 -26.57 15.09 -3.39
N ASN A 608 -25.79 14.96 -2.30
CA ASN A 608 -24.43 15.51 -2.21
C ASN A 608 -23.36 14.40 -2.22
N LEU A 609 -22.57 14.35 -3.29
CA LEU A 609 -21.56 13.33 -3.52
C LEU A 609 -20.17 13.68 -2.96
N ALA A 610 -20.01 14.86 -2.33
CA ALA A 610 -18.75 15.28 -1.75
C ALA A 610 -18.25 14.31 -0.66
N ASN A 611 -16.93 14.11 -0.62
CA ASN A 611 -16.22 13.22 0.31
C ASN A 611 -16.58 11.73 0.19
N LEU A 612 -17.33 11.33 -0.85
CA LEU A 612 -17.61 9.93 -1.12
C LEU A 612 -16.50 9.29 -1.97
N VAL A 613 -16.34 7.98 -1.80
CA VAL A 613 -15.59 7.11 -2.71
C VAL A 613 -16.62 6.20 -3.37
N LEU A 614 -16.85 6.38 -4.66
CA LEU A 614 -17.87 5.66 -5.41
C LEU A 614 -17.23 4.61 -6.32
N VAL A 615 -17.69 3.38 -6.17
CA VAL A 615 -17.33 2.23 -7.01
C VAL A 615 -18.10 2.27 -8.35
N PRO A 616 -17.72 1.46 -9.36
CA PRO A 616 -18.37 1.49 -10.67
C PRO A 616 -19.87 1.16 -10.55
N GLY A 617 -20.72 1.89 -11.28
CA GLY A 617 -22.15 1.68 -11.22
C GLY A 617 -23.01 2.87 -11.67
N VAL A 618 -24.33 2.69 -11.57
CA VAL A 618 -25.33 3.74 -11.82
C VAL A 618 -25.73 4.37 -10.48
N TYR A 619 -25.85 5.69 -10.44
CA TYR A 619 -26.25 6.48 -9.28
C TYR A 619 -27.36 7.43 -9.69
N THR A 620 -28.49 7.42 -8.98
CA THR A 620 -29.71 8.08 -9.47
C THR A 620 -30.37 8.98 -8.43
N ALA A 621 -30.37 10.29 -8.70
CA ALA A 621 -31.19 11.28 -7.99
C ALA A 621 -32.54 11.44 -8.72
N ALA A 622 -33.45 10.47 -8.54
CA ALA A 622 -34.66 10.29 -9.36
C ALA A 622 -35.63 11.48 -9.40
N ALA A 623 -35.67 12.30 -8.34
CA ALA A 623 -36.46 13.54 -8.28
C ALA A 623 -35.60 14.78 -7.95
N GLY A 624 -34.27 14.63 -7.97
CA GLY A 624 -33.34 15.56 -7.33
C GLY A 624 -32.22 16.03 -8.25
N SER A 625 -31.27 16.69 -7.61
CA SER A 625 -30.02 17.18 -8.19
C SER A 625 -28.86 16.42 -7.56
N PHE A 626 -27.76 16.27 -8.30
CA PHE A 626 -26.48 15.96 -7.67
C PHE A 626 -25.68 17.23 -7.46
N MET A 627 -24.99 17.29 -6.32
CA MET A 627 -24.00 18.29 -6.02
C MET A 627 -22.71 17.65 -5.52
N VAL A 628 -21.58 18.33 -5.73
CA VAL A 628 -20.28 18.04 -5.14
C VAL A 628 -19.83 19.33 -4.46
N GLU A 629 -20.14 19.45 -3.17
CA GLU A 629 -19.89 20.66 -2.38
C GLU A 629 -19.38 20.31 -0.97
N GLY A 630 -18.30 20.98 -0.55
CA GLY A 630 -17.68 20.79 0.76
C GLY A 630 -16.55 19.73 0.81
N GLY A 631 -16.20 19.15 -0.33
CA GLY A 631 -15.09 18.21 -0.49
C GLY A 631 -15.08 17.53 -1.87
N ASP A 632 -13.97 16.89 -2.19
CA ASP A 632 -13.77 16.19 -3.47
C ASP A 632 -14.58 14.88 -3.52
N LEU A 633 -14.94 14.45 -4.73
CA LEU A 633 -15.54 13.13 -4.99
C LEU A 633 -14.46 12.20 -5.55
N THR A 634 -14.33 10.99 -5.02
CA THR A 634 -13.42 9.97 -5.57
C THR A 634 -14.20 8.89 -6.31
N LEU A 635 -13.78 8.55 -7.53
CA LEU A 635 -14.27 7.42 -8.31
C LEU A 635 -13.19 6.34 -8.36
N ASP A 636 -13.52 5.17 -7.84
CA ASP A 636 -12.58 4.07 -7.64
C ASP A 636 -12.93 2.88 -8.54
N ALA A 637 -12.12 2.65 -9.57
CA ALA A 637 -12.30 1.56 -10.53
C ALA A 637 -12.07 0.17 -9.94
N GLN A 638 -11.48 0.09 -8.75
CA GLN A 638 -11.18 -1.19 -8.10
C GLN A 638 -10.31 -2.10 -8.98
N GLY A 639 -9.40 -1.52 -9.77
CA GLY A 639 -8.53 -2.24 -10.71
C GLY A 639 -9.11 -2.40 -12.11
N ASP A 640 -10.43 -2.25 -12.30
CA ASP A 640 -11.07 -2.40 -13.60
C ASP A 640 -10.90 -1.14 -14.47
N THR A 641 -9.99 -1.20 -15.45
CA THR A 641 -9.79 -0.10 -16.39
C THR A 641 -11.01 0.16 -17.30
N ASN A 642 -11.93 -0.80 -17.43
CA ASN A 642 -13.18 -0.66 -18.17
C ASN A 642 -14.36 -0.24 -17.28
N ALA A 643 -14.12 0.00 -15.99
CA ALA A 643 -15.13 0.43 -15.02
C ALA A 643 -15.91 1.65 -15.53
N THR A 644 -17.23 1.63 -15.33
CA THR A 644 -18.13 2.70 -15.76
C THR A 644 -18.89 3.33 -14.60
N TRP A 645 -19.11 4.64 -14.66
CA TRP A 645 -19.96 5.38 -13.73
C TRP A 645 -21.01 6.14 -14.51
N VAL A 646 -22.26 6.03 -14.08
CA VAL A 646 -23.38 6.76 -14.66
C VAL A 646 -24.14 7.48 -13.57
N PHE A 647 -24.13 8.81 -13.62
CA PHE A 647 -24.88 9.67 -12.71
C PHE A 647 -26.13 10.18 -13.42
N GLN A 648 -27.30 9.75 -12.96
CA GLN A 648 -28.60 10.16 -13.47
C GLN A 648 -29.26 11.14 -12.50
N MET A 649 -29.74 12.28 -13.00
CA MET A 649 -30.47 13.24 -12.17
C MET A 649 -31.60 13.91 -12.96
N ALA A 650 -32.75 14.09 -12.31
CA ALA A 650 -33.92 14.72 -12.92
C ALA A 650 -33.77 16.25 -13.05
N SER A 651 -32.96 16.87 -12.18
CA SER A 651 -32.80 18.32 -12.10
C SER A 651 -31.38 18.75 -12.49
N THR A 652 -30.62 19.36 -11.57
CA THR A 652 -29.35 20.03 -11.86
C THR A 652 -28.13 19.23 -11.42
N LEU A 653 -26.99 19.52 -12.04
CA LEU A 653 -25.68 19.15 -11.51
C LEU A 653 -24.99 20.41 -10.98
N ARG A 654 -24.41 20.34 -9.78
CA ARG A 654 -23.62 21.43 -9.22
C ARG A 654 -22.27 20.94 -8.68
N VAL A 655 -21.17 21.38 -9.26
CA VAL A 655 -19.82 21.10 -8.74
C VAL A 655 -19.22 22.40 -8.23
N GLY A 656 -18.70 22.41 -7.00
CA GLY A 656 -18.21 23.62 -6.36
C GLY A 656 -19.31 24.45 -5.68
N GLY A 657 -18.97 25.04 -4.53
CA GLY A 657 -19.86 25.87 -3.74
C GLY A 657 -19.68 27.38 -3.97
N PRO A 658 -20.58 28.25 -3.44
CA PRO A 658 -20.36 29.69 -3.48
C PRO A 658 -19.42 30.11 -2.33
N GLY A 659 -18.58 31.13 -2.56
CA GLY A 659 -17.76 31.73 -1.50
C GLY A 659 -16.65 30.81 -0.96
N ALA A 660 -16.61 30.59 0.36
CA ALA A 660 -15.57 29.80 1.04
C ALA A 660 -15.62 28.28 0.75
N ALA A 661 -16.67 27.80 0.08
CA ALA A 661 -16.71 26.47 -0.48
C ALA A 661 -15.89 26.45 -1.77
N ALA A 662 -14.57 26.26 -1.59
CA ALA A 662 -13.54 26.18 -2.64
C ALA A 662 -13.96 25.32 -3.84
N PRO A 663 -13.33 25.49 -5.02
CA PRO A 663 -13.54 24.57 -6.14
C PRO A 663 -13.37 23.12 -5.69
N GLN A 664 -14.17 22.23 -6.28
CA GLN A 664 -14.10 20.80 -6.00
C GLN A 664 -13.54 20.04 -7.20
N SER A 665 -12.92 18.90 -6.91
CA SER A 665 -12.38 17.99 -7.89
C SER A 665 -13.06 16.62 -7.82
N ILE A 666 -13.16 15.99 -8.99
CA ILE A 666 -13.49 14.57 -9.09
C ILE A 666 -12.18 13.83 -9.34
N LEU A 667 -11.83 12.93 -8.42
CA LEU A 667 -10.58 12.18 -8.42
C LEU A 667 -10.83 10.79 -9.01
N LEU A 668 -9.93 10.35 -9.89
CA LEU A 668 -9.95 9.00 -10.44
C LEU A 668 -8.84 8.19 -9.78
N VAL A 669 -9.18 7.02 -9.25
CA VAL A 669 -8.20 6.10 -8.63
C VAL A 669 -8.35 4.68 -9.17
N ASN A 670 -7.30 3.87 -8.98
CA ASN A 670 -7.28 2.43 -9.23
C ASN A 670 -7.74 2.00 -10.64
N GLY A 671 -7.33 2.73 -11.68
CA GLY A 671 -7.63 2.39 -13.08
C GLY A 671 -8.83 3.13 -13.67
N ALA A 672 -9.50 4.00 -12.91
CA ALA A 672 -10.68 4.72 -13.37
C ALA A 672 -10.29 5.69 -14.50
N GLN A 673 -11.09 5.71 -15.57
CA GLN A 673 -10.83 6.53 -16.75
C GLN A 673 -11.98 7.50 -17.01
N ALA A 674 -11.63 8.76 -17.31
CA ALA A 674 -12.60 9.82 -17.59
C ALA A 674 -13.58 9.48 -18.74
N LYS A 675 -13.13 8.71 -19.74
CA LYS A 675 -13.97 8.27 -20.87
C LYS A 675 -15.15 7.37 -20.46
N ASN A 676 -15.08 6.76 -19.28
CA ASN A 676 -16.11 5.84 -18.77
C ASN A 676 -17.02 6.47 -17.71
N VAL A 677 -16.92 7.78 -17.46
CA VAL A 677 -17.73 8.51 -16.49
C VAL A 677 -18.76 9.36 -17.23
N PHE A 678 -20.04 9.21 -16.91
CA PHE A 678 -21.14 9.90 -17.59
C PHE A 678 -22.08 10.59 -16.61
N TRP A 679 -22.47 11.83 -16.93
CA TRP A 679 -23.41 12.64 -16.16
C TRP A 679 -24.61 13.00 -17.04
N GLN A 680 -25.73 12.33 -16.79
CA GLN A 680 -27.02 12.62 -17.40
C GLN A 680 -27.74 13.67 -16.53
N VAL A 681 -27.89 14.88 -17.07
CA VAL A 681 -28.44 16.04 -16.33
C VAL A 681 -29.80 16.42 -16.90
N GLY A 682 -30.85 16.33 -16.09
CA GLY A 682 -32.24 16.62 -16.49
C GLY A 682 -32.49 18.07 -16.90
N THR A 683 -31.74 19.01 -16.32
CA THR A 683 -31.82 20.44 -16.63
C THR A 683 -30.44 21.02 -16.94
N ALA A 684 -29.87 21.86 -16.08
CA ALA A 684 -28.61 22.56 -16.31
C ALA A 684 -27.50 22.08 -15.37
N ALA A 685 -26.25 22.23 -15.81
CA ALA A 685 -25.05 21.96 -15.02
C ALA A 685 -24.30 23.26 -14.68
N THR A 686 -23.86 23.40 -13.43
CA THR A 686 -22.97 24.48 -12.98
C THR A 686 -21.69 23.86 -12.43
N ILE A 687 -20.55 24.16 -13.04
CA ILE A 687 -19.26 23.54 -12.74
C ILE A 687 -18.29 24.61 -12.27
N ASN A 688 -17.86 24.48 -11.02
CA ASN A 688 -16.88 25.33 -10.33
C ASN A 688 -17.07 26.81 -10.65
N ALA A 689 -18.24 27.35 -10.31
CA ALA A 689 -18.59 28.76 -10.54
C ALA A 689 -17.53 29.75 -10.00
N ALA A 690 -16.81 29.39 -8.92
CA ALA A 690 -15.74 30.19 -8.32
C ALA A 690 -14.36 30.05 -9.02
N GLY A 691 -14.25 29.33 -10.13
CA GLY A 691 -12.99 29.00 -10.80
C GLY A 691 -12.16 27.92 -10.09
N GLY A 692 -11.23 27.30 -10.80
CA GLY A 692 -10.39 26.20 -10.28
C GLY A 692 -11.07 24.82 -10.27
N GLY A 693 -10.37 23.81 -9.74
CA GLY A 693 -10.87 22.44 -9.60
C GLY A 693 -10.92 21.64 -10.89
N THR A 694 -11.28 20.36 -10.77
CA THR A 694 -11.29 19.40 -11.89
C THR A 694 -12.62 18.65 -12.01
N MET A 695 -13.30 18.78 -13.15
CA MET A 695 -14.43 17.93 -13.52
C MET A 695 -13.94 16.73 -14.33
N VAL A 696 -14.55 15.57 -14.13
CA VAL A 696 -14.25 14.34 -14.88
C VAL A 696 -15.51 13.76 -15.51
N GLY A 697 -15.42 13.36 -16.77
CA GLY A 697 -16.47 12.62 -17.48
C GLY A 697 -17.23 13.42 -18.54
N THR A 698 -18.15 12.74 -19.21
CA THR A 698 -19.02 13.32 -20.24
C THR A 698 -20.31 13.83 -19.59
N VAL A 699 -20.48 15.15 -19.55
CA VAL A 699 -21.70 15.81 -19.06
C VAL A 699 -22.65 16.05 -20.23
N ILE A 700 -23.87 15.53 -20.17
CA ILE A 700 -24.93 15.79 -21.14
C ILE A 700 -26.15 16.38 -20.41
N SER A 701 -26.42 17.65 -20.67
CA SER A 701 -27.48 18.44 -20.03
C SER A 701 -28.58 18.80 -21.02
N GLN A 702 -29.83 18.91 -20.55
CA GLN A 702 -30.93 19.33 -21.43
C GLN A 702 -30.99 20.86 -21.62
N ALA A 703 -30.66 21.64 -20.58
CA ALA A 703 -31.03 23.05 -20.47
C ALA A 703 -29.84 24.02 -20.28
N GLY A 704 -28.61 23.57 -20.52
CA GLY A 704 -27.42 24.43 -20.53
C GLY A 704 -26.33 23.99 -19.56
N ALA A 705 -25.15 24.55 -19.73
CA ALA A 705 -24.05 24.37 -18.78
C ALA A 705 -23.25 25.67 -18.59
N GLU A 706 -22.87 25.94 -17.35
CA GLU A 706 -22.03 27.07 -16.97
C GLU A 706 -20.75 26.55 -16.29
N ILE A 707 -19.59 26.99 -16.76
CA ILE A 707 -18.28 26.58 -16.26
C ILE A 707 -17.50 27.82 -15.83
N SER A 708 -17.32 28.00 -14.52
CA SER A 708 -16.80 29.25 -13.96
C SER A 708 -17.69 30.48 -14.27
N THR A 709 -17.54 31.53 -13.47
CA THR A 709 -18.21 32.82 -13.70
C THR A 709 -17.21 33.90 -14.07
N ASP A 710 -17.71 35.01 -14.63
CA ASP A 710 -16.91 36.19 -14.97
C ASP A 710 -16.07 36.70 -13.78
N GLY A 711 -14.88 37.21 -14.07
CA GLY A 711 -13.92 37.72 -13.08
C GLY A 711 -13.04 36.67 -12.41
N ASN A 712 -13.29 35.36 -12.58
CA ASN A 712 -12.43 34.33 -12.02
C ASN A 712 -11.17 34.10 -12.86
N VAL A 713 -9.99 34.13 -12.22
CA VAL A 713 -8.69 33.90 -12.88
C VAL A 713 -8.18 32.47 -12.77
N ALA A 714 -8.74 31.68 -11.84
CA ALA A 714 -8.34 30.29 -11.65
C ALA A 714 -8.96 29.40 -12.74
N VAL A 715 -8.12 28.63 -13.42
CA VAL A 715 -8.55 27.78 -14.53
C VAL A 715 -9.35 26.59 -14.03
N VAL A 716 -10.55 26.39 -14.57
CA VAL A 716 -11.32 25.14 -14.38
C VAL A 716 -10.84 24.10 -15.39
N THR A 717 -10.49 22.90 -14.91
CA THR A 717 -10.07 21.79 -15.80
C THR A 717 -11.23 20.80 -15.97
N ILE A 718 -11.52 20.43 -17.21
CA ILE A 718 -12.48 19.38 -17.55
C ILE A 718 -11.72 18.26 -18.26
N ASN A 719 -11.62 17.09 -17.65
CA ASN A 719 -11.15 15.87 -18.31
C ASN A 719 -12.38 15.08 -18.77
N GLY A 720 -12.86 15.40 -19.98
CA GLY A 720 -14.18 14.96 -20.40
C GLY A 720 -14.81 15.86 -21.47
N ARG A 721 -16.14 15.99 -21.42
CA ARG A 721 -16.95 16.75 -22.38
C ARG A 721 -18.08 17.48 -21.65
N VAL A 722 -18.49 18.66 -22.15
CA VAL A 722 -19.66 19.38 -21.64
C VAL A 722 -20.63 19.69 -22.77
N ILE A 723 -21.74 18.96 -22.82
CA ILE A 723 -22.70 18.97 -23.90
C ILE A 723 -24.03 19.49 -23.36
N SER A 724 -24.57 20.54 -23.98
CA SER A 724 -25.93 21.00 -23.78
C SER A 724 -26.75 20.70 -25.02
N LEU A 725 -27.85 19.96 -24.86
CA LEU A 725 -28.69 19.54 -25.98
C LEU A 725 -29.50 20.69 -26.57
N ASN A 726 -30.00 21.62 -25.74
CA ASN A 726 -30.92 22.67 -26.20
C ASN A 726 -30.41 24.10 -25.96
N ALA A 727 -29.77 24.38 -24.83
CA ALA A 727 -29.36 25.74 -24.46
C ALA A 727 -27.85 25.97 -24.63
N ALA A 728 -27.37 27.13 -24.20
CA ALA A 728 -25.99 27.54 -24.36
C ALA A 728 -25.05 26.81 -23.41
N VAL A 729 -23.76 26.78 -23.76
CA VAL A 729 -22.68 26.53 -22.82
C VAL A 729 -21.89 27.82 -22.63
N THR A 730 -21.74 28.26 -21.38
CA THR A 730 -20.96 29.46 -21.03
C THR A 730 -19.74 29.06 -20.21
N MET A 731 -18.59 29.69 -20.47
CA MET A 731 -17.36 29.37 -19.75
C MET A 731 -16.42 30.56 -19.56
N VAL A 732 -15.59 30.48 -18.52
CA VAL A 732 -14.52 31.44 -18.24
C VAL A 732 -13.25 30.69 -17.86
N ASN A 733 -12.13 31.00 -18.52
CA ASN A 733 -10.80 30.45 -18.23
C ASN A 733 -10.84 28.93 -18.01
N THR A 734 -11.31 28.19 -19.02
CA THR A 734 -11.57 26.75 -18.89
C THR A 734 -10.69 25.95 -19.83
N VAL A 735 -10.09 24.86 -19.33
CA VAL A 735 -9.35 23.90 -20.16
C VAL A 735 -10.19 22.62 -20.27
N ILE A 736 -10.60 22.24 -21.48
CA ILE A 736 -11.30 20.99 -21.74
C ILE A 736 -10.38 20.02 -22.48
N ASN A 737 -10.15 18.85 -21.91
CA ASN A 737 -9.37 17.74 -22.46
C ASN A 737 -10.30 16.61 -22.86
N VAL A 738 -10.58 16.46 -24.16
CA VAL A 738 -11.42 15.36 -24.66
C VAL A 738 -10.66 14.03 -24.52
N PRO A 739 -11.23 13.02 -23.85
CA PRO A 739 -10.63 11.70 -23.78
C PRO A 739 -10.57 11.05 -25.16
N THR A 740 -9.48 10.32 -25.44
CA THR A 740 -9.39 9.51 -26.66
C THR A 740 -10.58 8.53 -26.73
N PRO A 741 -11.24 8.40 -27.90
CA PRO A 741 -12.35 7.48 -28.09
C PRO A 741 -12.06 6.05 -27.63
#